data_AF-A0A936ICH9-F1
#
_entry.id   AF-A0A936ICH9-F1
#
_cell.length_a   1.000
_cell.length_b   1.000
_cell.length_c   1.000
_cell.angle_alpha   90.00
_cell.angle_beta   90.00
_cell.angle_gamma   90.00
#
_symmetry.space_group_name_H-M   'P 1'
#
loop_
_entity.id
_entity.type
_entity.pdbx_description
1 polymer ?
#
loop_
_entity_poly.entity_id
_entity_poly.type
_entity_poly.pdbx_seq_one_letter_code
_entity_poly.pdbx_strand_id
1 'polypeptide(L)'
;MNNNIALDNIDTTIKDIDVCRNICYPFKLNVEEGKNKKDSFYKGKKELIVLTSQETKLTQRNSGNNYSLNACISINEGSQNSNGNYFRVGCDKGVLSVPFFVSTTSNCKTATLEIVIEVYKKFYKLIEPKLKVLVDAGTPEEHIEYFPISLTETETTMMYIYEGIIPSYWDQDNDKIEALECGIDFISRTSANFQYSTIYTYDKNNTSNDRYDQYTNVKGYRVSASLTDLYIENANVPRDEMNAEGYYVDGEMYLDDDYGFQNTDVLVSPGGKIIVDDISSSKRINNVVIHGCSHMWKGIEVKPGTHLFIDMYDSNGNPGICEIRDAEIGINSLSKSSVFLDGIVLHNNVIHITSDDSYSYIAGSGLTSEETNWLPYYSGQQLVKIGTYTNIGIKLSNNASAELTYSGLRKAHTGIYAESNAGIYLQGAEIETIPRLQNQGSIDYTGVAVYSTGTGSRAIYGFADNSIYNCDIGIKSIRNQVEFMNSNIYQCRKGIEITNSNRSHFIYQNTITANQIGIEIVGNYNQNFRIEDNTITIDPPLGSNFKLDLAGIKLADCQSKSCEIKYNQIWVNGLAKHGILLKNNSGGLIDHNDIYLIGSNKKGIDLTPQSFSTSGVFNRIFCNDVVGTLLSDQISYHSTLTGPYLRCNTSQFADKGFFFSLPCMGSLFFGNNMDGGVGLYIDNGSIIGVKSHQGNCWDLPDAYNPSNAFNANTNVPLIMASQFIVDPIERTCFLPSWSANGQGDWFVPLANAGNAPTCPGQCGSSSQELPPLVCDFGQFELILDSVFMGEDFGEALQWQAEAQSYAILNSFDSCGNWHSNIVDFYNLKTPSEIGQLYRVEERFTNQGLEAIFTPLTALEGLSNQIDSLSAQISTLLEEGNADSLITLLQNQIDTLQMEANDIASTIDSILIAGVDSTIILNELVVPSTISGARLKAINEVYLQYFRDHDKEIIVENILVLDSIANLCIKEGGYATLRARFLIDLVREEPEYDDDISCNLPEPLILSNKTVKSDERFIIYPNPSSGVFCVKNAEQTEISNVIVLDMHGRVYNSLFDHHNLEVNVSLLPGCYFVKLLFGDGSVSTKKLIINK
;
A
#
# COMPACT_ATOMS: atom_id res chain seq x y z
N MET A 1 -6.22 10.43 -54.41
CA MET A 1 -7.39 9.90 -55.14
C MET A 1 -8.56 9.91 -54.17
N ASN A 2 -9.78 10.19 -54.63
CA ASN A 2 -10.95 10.21 -53.74
C ASN A 2 -11.47 8.79 -53.52
N ASN A 3 -12.07 8.55 -52.35
CA ASN A 3 -13.42 7.97 -52.27
C ASN A 3 -14.00 8.19 -50.87
N ASN A 4 -15.27 8.60 -50.82
CA ASN A 4 -16.09 8.56 -49.62
C ASN A 4 -16.81 7.21 -49.57
N ILE A 5 -17.13 6.73 -48.38
CA ILE A 5 -18.24 5.79 -48.15
C ILE A 5 -19.09 6.38 -47.03
N ALA A 6 -20.41 6.40 -47.23
CA ALA A 6 -21.39 6.77 -46.21
C ALA A 6 -22.00 5.49 -45.62
N LEU A 7 -22.53 5.58 -44.39
CA LEU A 7 -23.33 4.53 -43.77
C LEU A 7 -24.75 5.05 -43.55
N ASP A 8 -25.73 4.22 -43.91
CA ASP A 8 -27.15 4.54 -43.85
C ASP A 8 -27.78 4.23 -42.49
N ASN A 9 -28.93 4.85 -42.23
CA ASN A 9 -29.71 4.66 -41.01
C ASN A 9 -30.33 3.26 -40.93
N ILE A 10 -30.42 2.71 -39.71
CA ILE A 10 -31.35 1.63 -39.37
C ILE A 10 -32.37 2.19 -38.36
N ASP A 11 -33.65 2.09 -38.72
CA ASP A 11 -34.79 2.55 -37.91
C ASP A 11 -35.62 1.32 -37.50
N THR A 12 -35.76 1.08 -36.19
CA THR A 12 -36.42 -0.10 -35.63
C THR A 12 -37.28 0.25 -34.41
N THR A 13 -38.47 0.81 -34.66
CA THR A 13 -39.51 0.93 -33.63
C THR A 13 -39.99 -0.44 -33.15
N ILE A 14 -39.85 -0.72 -31.86
CA ILE A 14 -40.63 -1.71 -31.10
C ILE A 14 -41.38 -0.97 -29.99
N LYS A 15 -42.57 -1.47 -29.61
CA LYS A 15 -43.50 -0.82 -28.69
C LYS A 15 -43.77 -1.64 -27.43
N ASP A 16 -44.01 -0.91 -26.35
CA ASP A 16 -44.91 -1.20 -25.23
C ASP A 16 -44.74 -2.54 -24.49
N ILE A 17 -43.87 -2.56 -23.46
CA ILE A 17 -44.05 -3.35 -22.23
C ILE A 17 -43.79 -2.44 -21.01
N ASP A 18 -44.64 -2.53 -19.98
CA ASP A 18 -44.58 -1.71 -18.77
C ASP A 18 -43.33 -1.98 -17.89
N VAL A 19 -42.71 -0.90 -17.38
CA VAL A 19 -41.74 -0.96 -16.28
C VAL A 19 -42.02 0.17 -15.28
N CYS A 20 -42.37 -0.18 -14.04
CA CYS A 20 -42.51 0.78 -12.95
C CYS A 20 -41.14 1.31 -12.51
N ARG A 21 -40.84 2.59 -12.78
CA ARG A 21 -39.67 3.29 -12.23
C ARG A 21 -40.08 4.28 -11.15
N ASN A 22 -39.63 4.04 -9.91
CA ASN A 22 -39.61 5.07 -8.88
C ASN A 22 -38.42 6.00 -9.15
N ILE A 23 -38.68 7.27 -9.49
CA ILE A 23 -37.66 8.30 -9.66
C ILE A 23 -37.76 9.28 -8.50
N CYS A 24 -36.72 9.35 -7.66
CA CYS A 24 -36.61 10.35 -6.61
C CYS A 24 -35.69 11.49 -7.07
N TYR A 25 -36.27 12.65 -7.39
CA TYR A 25 -35.51 13.88 -7.59
C TYR A 25 -35.13 14.51 -6.23
N PRO A 26 -33.90 15.02 -6.04
CA PRO A 26 -33.56 15.84 -4.89
C PRO A 26 -34.25 17.21 -4.98
N PHE A 27 -35.16 17.51 -4.06
CA PHE A 27 -35.80 18.83 -3.98
C PHE A 27 -34.84 19.88 -3.43
N LYS A 28 -34.45 20.85 -4.27
CA LYS A 28 -33.65 22.01 -3.88
C LYS A 28 -34.53 23.01 -3.11
N LEU A 29 -34.42 23.03 -1.79
CA LEU A 29 -35.31 23.78 -0.89
C LEU A 29 -34.65 25.10 -0.45
N ASN A 30 -34.89 26.17 -1.21
CA ASN A 30 -34.50 27.53 -0.81
C ASN A 30 -35.26 27.97 0.45
N VAL A 31 -34.56 28.48 1.46
CA VAL A 31 -35.14 29.06 2.66
C VAL A 31 -34.69 30.51 2.79
N GLU A 32 -35.61 31.45 2.56
CA GLU A 32 -35.39 32.88 2.87
C GLU A 32 -35.55 33.13 4.38
N GLU A 33 -34.81 34.10 4.94
CA GLU A 33 -34.84 34.40 6.38
C GLU A 33 -36.15 35.06 6.87
N GLY A 34 -37.13 34.24 7.26
CA GLY A 34 -38.38 34.66 7.88
C GLY A 34 -38.29 34.82 9.41
N LYS A 35 -38.61 36.01 9.94
CA LYS A 35 -38.47 36.34 11.38
C LYS A 35 -39.58 35.77 12.29
N ASN A 36 -39.16 35.34 13.49
CA ASN A 36 -39.88 35.30 14.79
C ASN A 36 -40.78 34.10 15.19
N LYS A 37 -40.70 33.80 16.51
CA LYS A 37 -41.66 33.13 17.44
C LYS A 37 -41.82 31.59 17.45
N LYS A 38 -41.24 30.99 18.50
CA LYS A 38 -41.90 30.32 19.65
C LYS A 38 -42.87 29.13 19.48
N ASP A 39 -42.66 28.15 20.39
CA ASP A 39 -43.66 27.31 21.09
C ASP A 39 -44.30 26.05 20.38
N SER A 40 -43.45 25.05 20.08
CA SER A 40 -43.53 23.62 20.53
C SER A 40 -44.68 22.61 20.18
N PHE A 41 -44.29 21.32 19.99
CA PHE A 41 -45.04 20.02 19.99
C PHE A 41 -46.03 19.72 18.84
N TYR A 42 -45.91 18.64 18.05
CA TYR A 42 -45.90 17.17 18.33
C TYR A 42 -45.05 16.44 17.26
N LYS A 43 -44.20 15.42 17.48
CA LYS A 43 -44.28 14.11 18.19
C LYS A 43 -44.93 12.96 17.39
N GLY A 44 -44.12 12.23 16.61
CA GLY A 44 -44.38 10.90 16.04
C GLY A 44 -43.47 9.81 16.66
N LYS A 45 -43.80 8.52 16.51
CA LYS A 45 -43.14 7.40 17.22
C LYS A 45 -42.02 6.71 16.41
N LYS A 46 -40.97 6.28 17.11
CA LYS A 46 -40.46 4.89 17.12
C LYS A 46 -40.21 4.47 18.58
N GLU A 47 -40.04 3.18 18.84
CA GLU A 47 -40.18 2.59 20.18
C GLU A 47 -38.84 2.21 20.82
N LEU A 48 -38.81 2.06 22.16
CA LEU A 48 -37.60 1.89 22.97
C LEU A 48 -37.89 1.04 24.22
N ILE A 49 -37.00 0.07 24.48
CA ILE A 49 -36.90 -0.74 25.71
C ILE A 49 -35.37 -0.80 25.98
N VAL A 50 -34.73 0.03 26.83
CA VAL A 50 -34.87 0.24 28.30
C VAL A 50 -34.59 -1.07 29.04
N LEU A 51 -33.48 -1.27 29.78
CA LEU A 51 -32.86 -0.55 30.92
C LEU A 51 -31.31 -0.57 30.75
N THR A 52 -30.38 0.12 31.43
CA THR A 52 -30.26 1.22 32.45
C THR A 52 -28.77 1.70 32.47
N SER A 53 -28.22 2.62 33.29
CA SER A 53 -28.68 3.32 34.50
C SER A 53 -28.17 4.78 34.64
N GLN A 54 -29.10 5.66 34.99
CA GLN A 54 -28.95 6.96 35.69
C GLN A 54 -28.15 8.13 35.07
N GLU A 55 -28.76 9.30 35.20
CA GLU A 55 -28.29 10.59 34.68
C GLU A 55 -27.54 11.40 35.75
N THR A 56 -26.84 12.46 35.33
CA THR A 56 -26.91 13.74 36.06
C THR A 56 -26.96 14.89 35.05
N LYS A 57 -28.07 15.64 35.05
CA LYS A 57 -28.25 16.83 34.19
C LYS A 57 -27.65 18.07 34.87
N LEU A 58 -26.96 18.90 34.09
CA LEU A 58 -26.78 20.33 34.37
C LEU A 58 -27.07 21.16 33.11
N THR A 59 -27.50 22.41 33.29
CA THR A 59 -28.13 23.21 32.23
C THR A 59 -27.32 24.47 31.89
N GLN A 60 -27.37 24.86 30.61
CA GLN A 60 -26.71 26.00 29.97
C GLN A 60 -26.47 27.27 30.83
N ARG A 61 -25.33 27.94 30.61
CA ARG A 61 -25.30 29.21 29.83
C ARG A 61 -23.90 29.69 29.42
N ASN A 62 -23.89 30.53 28.37
CA ASN A 62 -22.71 31.04 27.66
C ASN A 62 -21.80 31.90 28.55
N SER A 63 -20.47 31.77 28.41
CA SER A 63 -19.64 32.72 27.63
C SER A 63 -18.13 32.50 27.80
N GLY A 64 -17.38 32.43 26.70
CA GLY A 64 -15.96 32.82 26.61
C GLY A 64 -14.87 31.87 27.14
N ASN A 65 -13.91 31.61 26.25
CA ASN A 65 -12.53 31.18 26.50
C ASN A 65 -12.25 29.73 26.96
N ASN A 66 -11.01 29.32 26.68
CA ASN A 66 -10.47 27.95 26.70
C ASN A 66 -10.57 27.23 28.06
N TYR A 67 -10.82 25.92 28.03
CA TYR A 67 -10.63 25.02 29.17
C TYR A 67 -10.02 23.68 28.77
N SER A 68 -9.04 23.22 29.56
CA SER A 68 -8.57 21.83 29.58
C SER A 68 -9.41 21.00 30.54
N LEU A 69 -9.64 19.72 30.22
CA LEU A 69 -10.48 18.83 31.01
C LEU A 69 -9.70 18.17 32.17
N ASN A 70 -9.68 18.80 33.34
CA ASN A 70 -9.12 18.21 34.57
C ASN A 70 -10.24 17.66 35.48
N ALA A 71 -10.40 16.34 35.51
CA ALA A 71 -11.38 15.67 36.38
C ALA A 71 -10.88 15.59 37.84
N CYS A 72 -11.45 16.40 38.73
CA CYS A 72 -11.15 16.35 40.17
C CYS A 72 -12.16 15.46 40.91
N ILE A 73 -11.72 14.28 41.38
CA ILE A 73 -12.52 13.43 42.27
C ILE A 73 -12.41 13.98 43.70
N SER A 74 -13.53 14.44 44.28
CA SER A 74 -13.58 14.83 45.70
C SER A 74 -13.93 13.65 46.60
N ILE A 75 -13.02 13.25 47.49
CA ILE A 75 -13.32 12.32 48.57
C ILE A 75 -13.67 13.14 49.82
N ASN A 76 -14.86 12.94 50.37
CA ASN A 76 -15.26 13.54 51.64
C ASN A 76 -14.80 12.65 52.81
N GLU A 77 -13.96 13.18 53.70
CA GLU A 77 -13.60 12.48 54.94
C GLU A 77 -14.77 12.53 55.95
N GLY A 78 -15.15 11.35 56.47
CA GLY A 78 -16.37 11.18 57.27
C GLY A 78 -16.18 10.35 58.54
N SER A 79 -15.60 10.98 59.57
CA SER A 79 -15.38 10.44 60.93
C SER A 79 -14.34 9.32 61.09
N GLN A 80 -13.62 9.38 62.22
CA GLN A 80 -12.60 8.40 62.59
C GLN A 80 -13.21 7.22 63.36
N ASN A 81 -12.64 6.03 63.18
CA ASN A 81 -12.53 5.06 64.28
C ASN A 81 -11.31 4.15 64.08
N SER A 82 -10.67 3.74 65.17
CA SER A 82 -9.36 3.09 65.14
C SER A 82 -9.47 1.57 64.96
N ASN A 83 -9.24 1.09 63.74
CA ASN A 83 -8.52 -0.16 63.42
C ASN A 83 -8.21 -0.20 61.91
N GLY A 84 -7.23 -0.99 61.50
CA GLY A 84 -6.65 -0.93 60.14
C GLY A 84 -7.62 -1.33 59.02
N ASN A 85 -7.89 -0.41 58.09
CA ASN A 85 -8.62 -0.69 56.86
C ASN A 85 -7.71 -1.43 55.86
N TYR A 86 -7.91 -2.75 55.73
CA TYR A 86 -7.39 -3.51 54.60
C TYR A 86 -8.32 -3.30 53.39
N PHE A 87 -7.77 -2.89 52.24
CA PHE A 87 -8.49 -3.04 50.98
C PHE A 87 -8.56 -4.52 50.62
N ARG A 88 -9.77 -4.99 50.26
CA ARG A 88 -10.04 -6.39 49.94
C ARG A 88 -10.67 -6.48 48.56
N VAL A 89 -9.86 -6.79 47.56
CA VAL A 89 -10.30 -7.19 46.23
C VAL A 89 -10.07 -8.70 46.11
N GLY A 90 -11.03 -9.44 45.56
CA GLY A 90 -10.87 -10.87 45.39
C GLY A 90 -12.03 -11.53 44.63
N CYS A 91 -11.65 -12.37 43.68
CA CYS A 91 -12.42 -13.53 43.23
C CYS A 91 -11.54 -14.77 43.47
N ASP A 92 -12.14 -15.96 43.56
CA ASP A 92 -11.51 -17.10 44.21
C ASP A 92 -10.40 -17.81 43.40
N LYS A 93 -9.13 -17.50 43.72
CA LYS A 93 -8.18 -18.44 44.36
C LYS A 93 -6.76 -17.85 44.45
N GLY A 94 -6.23 -17.74 45.68
CA GLY A 94 -4.83 -17.41 45.95
C GLY A 94 -4.62 -16.03 46.58
N VAL A 95 -4.49 -15.97 47.90
CA VAL A 95 -4.23 -14.73 48.65
C VAL A 95 -2.75 -14.64 49.01
N LEU A 96 -2.06 -13.65 48.44
CA LEU A 96 -0.81 -13.14 48.99
C LEU A 96 -1.12 -11.91 49.86
N SER A 97 -0.39 -11.71 50.97
CA SER A 97 -0.60 -10.57 51.86
C SER A 97 0.74 -10.03 52.34
N VAL A 98 1.03 -8.77 51.99
CA VAL A 98 2.27 -8.07 52.34
C VAL A 98 1.91 -6.71 52.96
N PRO A 99 2.39 -6.40 54.18
CA PRO A 99 2.17 -5.10 54.80
C PRO A 99 3.21 -4.08 54.34
N PHE A 100 2.82 -2.80 54.28
CA PHE A 100 3.72 -1.67 54.03
C PHE A 100 3.44 -0.52 55.00
N PHE A 101 4.49 0.24 55.33
CA PHE A 101 4.43 1.44 56.17
C PHE A 101 4.61 2.69 55.31
N VAL A 102 3.88 3.76 55.64
CA VAL A 102 4.02 5.07 54.99
C VAL A 102 4.55 6.08 56.02
N SER A 103 5.63 6.79 55.69
CA SER A 103 6.12 7.95 56.44
C SER A 103 6.01 9.21 55.59
N THR A 104 5.39 10.26 56.12
CA THR A 104 5.13 11.51 55.38
C THR A 104 6.20 12.56 55.62
N THR A 105 6.67 13.20 54.54
CA THR A 105 7.47 14.43 54.57
C THR A 105 6.71 15.56 53.87
N SER A 106 6.54 16.69 54.55
CA SER A 106 5.68 17.78 54.08
C SER A 106 6.38 18.71 53.09
N ASN A 107 5.90 18.76 51.84
CA ASN A 107 5.34 19.98 51.23
C ASN A 107 4.77 19.70 49.81
N CYS A 108 3.89 20.59 49.36
CA CYS A 108 3.08 20.53 48.13
C CYS A 108 3.90 20.50 46.80
N LYS A 109 3.41 20.00 45.64
CA LYS A 109 2.01 19.62 45.30
C LYS A 109 1.79 18.64 44.11
N THR A 110 2.60 17.61 43.90
CA THR A 110 2.22 16.47 43.03
C THR A 110 2.94 15.21 43.49
N ALA A 111 2.19 14.15 43.81
CA ALA A 111 2.73 12.85 44.17
C ALA A 111 2.25 11.81 43.15
N THR A 112 3.10 11.49 42.18
CA THR A 112 2.89 10.35 41.28
C THR A 112 3.11 9.07 42.09
N LEU A 113 2.12 8.18 42.13
CA LEU A 113 2.29 6.87 42.75
C LEU A 113 2.94 5.92 41.73
N GLU A 114 4.26 5.91 41.70
CA GLU A 114 5.02 4.98 40.88
C GLU A 114 5.15 3.62 41.57
N ILE A 115 4.59 2.57 40.97
CA ILE A 115 4.66 1.20 41.47
C ILE A 115 5.81 0.48 40.76
N VAL A 116 7.04 0.70 41.24
CA VAL A 116 8.22 -0.02 40.75
C VAL A 116 8.24 -1.43 41.35
N ILE A 117 8.05 -2.46 40.51
CA ILE A 117 8.23 -3.86 40.91
C ILE A 117 9.70 -4.25 40.74
N GLU A 118 10.55 -3.87 41.70
CA GLU A 118 11.95 -4.31 41.74
C GLU A 118 12.05 -5.83 42.03
N VAL A 119 12.26 -6.63 40.99
CA VAL A 119 12.57 -8.07 41.13
C VAL A 119 14.03 -8.24 41.57
N TYR A 120 14.29 -8.15 42.87
CA TYR A 120 15.62 -8.31 43.47
C TYR A 120 16.26 -9.68 43.16
N LYS A 121 17.28 -9.68 42.29
CA LYS A 121 17.95 -10.89 41.80
C LYS A 121 19.43 -10.96 42.24
N LYS A 122 19.69 -11.16 43.54
CA LYS A 122 21.04 -11.34 44.15
C LYS A 122 20.95 -12.22 45.42
N PHE A 123 21.92 -13.07 45.78
CA PHE A 123 23.00 -13.73 45.03
C PHE A 123 23.57 -14.87 45.91
N TYR A 124 23.92 -16.03 45.36
CA TYR A 124 25.07 -16.83 45.83
C TYR A 124 25.60 -17.75 44.70
N LYS A 125 26.65 -18.53 44.99
CA LYS A 125 27.80 -18.68 44.07
C LYS A 125 28.71 -19.85 44.45
N LEU A 126 29.34 -20.48 43.44
CA LEU A 126 30.32 -21.61 43.48
C LEU A 126 29.68 -22.97 43.83
N ILE A 127 30.09 -24.10 43.21
CA ILE A 127 31.45 -24.64 43.03
C ILE A 127 31.72 -25.23 41.62
N GLU A 128 32.95 -25.07 41.12
CA GLU A 128 33.57 -25.77 39.95
C GLU A 128 34.35 -27.02 40.45
N PRO A 129 34.68 -28.08 39.66
CA PRO A 129 35.41 -27.92 38.40
C PRO A 129 35.24 -28.98 37.27
N LYS A 130 35.55 -28.53 36.04
CA LYS A 130 36.37 -29.19 34.98
C LYS A 130 36.38 -30.73 34.84
N LEU A 131 36.06 -31.19 33.62
CA LEU A 131 37.04 -31.93 32.82
C LEU A 131 36.89 -31.59 31.32
N LYS A 132 38.00 -31.61 30.56
CA LYS A 132 38.03 -31.41 29.11
C LYS A 132 39.11 -32.29 28.52
N VAL A 133 38.76 -33.20 27.61
CA VAL A 133 39.70 -34.06 26.86
C VAL A 133 39.23 -34.10 25.40
N LEU A 134 40.18 -33.92 24.48
CA LEU A 134 40.01 -34.14 23.04
C LEU A 134 40.59 -35.50 22.67
N VAL A 135 39.94 -36.21 21.75
CA VAL A 135 40.57 -37.17 20.83
C VAL A 135 39.98 -36.90 19.44
N ASP A 136 40.76 -37.17 18.39
CA ASP A 136 40.56 -36.66 17.02
C ASP A 136 40.44 -37.79 15.98
N ALA A 137 39.99 -37.43 14.77
CA ALA A 137 39.96 -38.12 13.47
C ALA A 137 40.23 -39.64 13.33
N GLY A 138 39.39 -40.33 12.52
CA GLY A 138 39.74 -41.64 11.93
C GLY A 138 38.65 -42.37 11.14
N THR A 139 38.74 -42.35 9.81
CA THR A 139 38.30 -43.43 8.89
C THR A 139 39.50 -44.38 8.63
N PRO A 140 39.41 -45.58 7.99
CA PRO A 140 38.33 -46.09 7.10
C PRO A 140 37.95 -47.60 7.24
N GLU A 141 37.02 -48.02 6.36
CA GLU A 141 36.91 -49.30 5.60
C GLU A 141 37.07 -50.74 6.20
N GLU A 142 36.45 -51.66 5.45
CA GLU A 142 36.64 -53.13 5.33
C GLU A 142 36.04 -54.16 6.33
N HIS A 143 35.12 -54.96 5.76
CA HIS A 143 35.03 -56.43 5.77
C HIS A 143 34.43 -57.29 6.93
N ILE A 144 33.46 -58.13 6.53
CA ILE A 144 33.30 -59.58 6.88
C ILE A 144 32.74 -59.88 8.31
N GLU A 145 31.89 -60.89 8.59
CA GLU A 145 31.45 -62.12 7.88
C GLU A 145 29.95 -62.47 8.13
N TYR A 146 29.35 -63.35 7.32
CA TYR A 146 28.13 -64.10 7.65
C TYR A 146 28.50 -65.45 8.30
N PHE A 147 27.78 -65.93 9.32
CA PHE A 147 27.33 -67.34 9.43
C PHE A 147 26.19 -67.47 10.49
N PRO A 148 25.25 -68.43 10.37
CA PRO A 148 24.03 -68.47 11.19
C PRO A 148 24.03 -69.60 12.24
N ILE A 149 23.20 -69.45 13.28
CA ILE A 149 22.79 -70.56 14.18
C ILE A 149 21.29 -70.47 14.43
N SER A 150 20.58 -71.58 14.20
CA SER A 150 19.21 -71.83 14.64
C SER A 150 19.21 -72.71 15.90
N LEU A 151 18.19 -72.59 16.75
CA LEU A 151 17.69 -73.56 17.77
C LEU A 151 16.49 -72.90 18.48
N THR A 152 15.25 -73.29 18.15
CA THR A 152 14.35 -74.21 18.90
C THR A 152 13.66 -73.63 20.14
N GLU A 153 12.37 -73.96 20.27
CA GLU A 153 11.50 -73.63 21.39
C GLU A 153 11.93 -74.31 22.70
N THR A 154 11.75 -73.65 23.86
CA THR A 154 10.93 -74.17 24.99
C THR A 154 10.84 -73.19 26.18
N GLU A 155 9.65 -73.20 26.81
CA GLU A 155 9.35 -72.97 28.23
C GLU A 155 9.92 -71.74 29.01
N THR A 156 9.02 -70.78 29.26
CA THR A 156 8.79 -70.07 30.54
C THR A 156 9.95 -69.62 31.43
N THR A 157 9.98 -68.32 31.74
CA THR A 157 10.48 -67.81 33.02
C THR A 157 9.51 -66.72 33.54
N MET A 158 9.12 -66.81 34.81
CA MET A 158 8.22 -65.85 35.45
C MET A 158 8.90 -64.52 35.77
N MET A 159 8.16 -63.42 35.71
CA MET A 159 8.51 -62.18 36.39
C MET A 159 7.26 -61.64 37.12
N TYR A 160 7.38 -61.40 38.43
CA TYR A 160 6.29 -60.88 39.26
C TYR A 160 6.19 -59.35 39.15
N ILE A 161 4.96 -58.84 39.03
CA ILE A 161 4.60 -57.46 39.39
C ILE A 161 3.37 -57.51 40.32
N TYR A 162 3.29 -56.60 41.29
CA TYR A 162 2.25 -56.57 42.32
C TYR A 162 0.88 -56.17 41.76
N GLU A 163 -0.17 -56.92 42.12
CA GLU A 163 -1.55 -56.42 42.08
C GLU A 163 -1.81 -55.52 43.31
N GLY A 164 -2.22 -54.28 43.08
CA GLY A 164 -2.69 -53.37 44.12
C GLY A 164 -4.20 -53.50 44.32
N ILE A 165 -4.63 -54.20 45.38
CA ILE A 165 -6.06 -54.35 45.71
C ILE A 165 -6.64 -52.99 46.13
N ILE A 166 -7.60 -52.48 45.35
CA ILE A 166 -8.50 -51.39 45.76
C ILE A 166 -9.88 -52.03 46.03
N PRO A 167 -10.47 -51.90 47.23
CA PRO A 167 -11.75 -52.52 47.54
C PRO A 167 -12.92 -51.72 46.95
N SER A 168 -13.72 -52.36 46.11
CA SER A 168 -15.04 -51.85 45.72
C SER A 168 -16.03 -52.01 46.87
N TYR A 169 -16.76 -50.94 47.20
CA TYR A 169 -17.86 -50.97 48.16
C TYR A 169 -19.15 -51.32 47.39
N TRP A 170 -19.88 -52.35 47.83
CA TRP A 170 -21.17 -52.71 47.25
C TRP A 170 -22.28 -51.90 47.95
N ASP A 171 -22.88 -50.96 47.21
CA ASP A 171 -24.22 -50.43 47.51
C ASP A 171 -25.21 -51.13 46.56
N GLN A 172 -26.43 -51.41 47.03
CA GLN A 172 -27.30 -52.43 46.42
C GLN A 172 -28.59 -51.89 45.78
N ASP A 173 -28.81 -50.56 45.82
CA ASP A 173 -30.08 -49.92 45.43
C ASP A 173 -29.94 -48.82 44.33
N ASN A 174 -28.89 -48.83 43.49
CA ASN A 174 -28.78 -47.92 42.34
C ASN A 174 -28.16 -48.56 41.08
N ASP A 175 -28.93 -48.64 39.99
CA ASP A 175 -28.47 -49.06 38.66
C ASP A 175 -27.66 -47.96 37.94
N LYS A 176 -26.42 -47.71 38.41
CA LYS A 176 -25.39 -46.98 37.65
C LYS A 176 -24.00 -47.56 37.91
N ILE A 177 -23.36 -48.02 36.84
CA ILE A 177 -21.93 -48.33 36.80
C ILE A 177 -21.27 -47.26 35.91
N GLU A 178 -20.54 -46.33 36.52
CA GLU A 178 -19.58 -45.49 35.81
C GLU A 178 -18.26 -46.26 35.73
N ALA A 179 -17.95 -46.80 34.55
CA ALA A 179 -16.71 -47.53 34.31
C ALA A 179 -15.57 -46.54 34.02
N LEU A 180 -14.55 -46.51 34.90
CA LEU A 180 -13.34 -45.71 34.70
C LEU A 180 -12.32 -46.53 33.88
N GLU A 181 -12.46 -46.54 32.55
CA GLU A 181 -11.54 -47.28 31.68
C GLU A 181 -10.18 -46.56 31.53
N CYS A 182 -9.20 -47.02 32.30
CA CYS A 182 -7.78 -46.74 32.02
C CYS A 182 -7.29 -47.67 30.90
N GLY A 183 -7.34 -47.21 29.65
CA GLY A 183 -6.75 -47.92 28.52
C GLY A 183 -5.24 -48.13 28.68
N ILE A 184 -4.78 -49.36 28.48
CA ILE A 184 -3.35 -49.74 28.45
C ILE A 184 -3.09 -50.45 27.13
N ASP A 185 -2.36 -49.81 26.22
CA ASP A 185 -1.99 -50.39 24.93
C ASP A 185 -1.00 -51.55 25.08
N PHE A 186 -1.35 -52.71 24.49
CA PHE A 186 -0.45 -53.85 24.33
C PHE A 186 -0.02 -54.00 22.87
N ILE A 187 1.14 -53.45 22.53
CA ILE A 187 1.72 -53.60 21.18
C ILE A 187 2.27 -55.03 21.02
N SER A 188 1.45 -55.93 20.45
CA SER A 188 1.86 -57.28 20.06
C SER A 188 2.36 -57.31 18.62
N ARG A 189 3.66 -57.55 18.41
CA ARG A 189 4.23 -57.78 17.07
C ARG A 189 4.09 -59.24 16.64
N THR A 190 3.02 -59.56 15.92
CA THR A 190 2.92 -60.78 15.11
C THR A 190 2.48 -60.45 13.68
N SER A 191 3.07 -61.17 12.72
CA SER A 191 3.04 -60.94 11.27
C SER A 191 1.70 -60.54 10.62
N ALA A 192 1.76 -59.48 9.81
CA ALA A 192 1.07 -59.35 8.52
C ALA A 192 -0.49 -59.41 8.51
N ASN A 193 -1.14 -58.84 9.53
CA ASN A 193 -2.48 -58.26 9.42
C ASN A 193 -2.57 -57.10 10.41
N PHE A 194 -2.92 -55.90 9.94
CA PHE A 194 -3.25 -54.78 10.83
C PHE A 194 -4.66 -54.99 11.38
N GLN A 195 -4.80 -55.09 12.71
CA GLN A 195 -6.11 -55.08 13.36
C GLN A 195 -6.46 -53.64 13.76
N TYR A 196 -7.53 -53.11 13.18
CA TYR A 196 -8.11 -51.82 13.57
C TYR A 196 -8.73 -51.92 14.97
N SER A 197 -8.40 -51.01 15.87
CA SER A 197 -8.90 -50.97 17.26
C SER A 197 -10.14 -50.09 17.40
N THR A 198 -11.28 -50.56 16.90
CA THR A 198 -12.58 -49.89 17.09
C THR A 198 -13.03 -50.03 18.56
N ILE A 199 -13.13 -48.91 19.29
CA ILE A 199 -13.64 -48.89 20.67
C ILE A 199 -15.17 -48.78 20.64
N TYR A 200 -15.86 -49.86 20.99
CA TYR A 200 -17.33 -49.90 21.07
C TYR A 200 -17.82 -49.58 22.48
N THR A 201 -18.35 -48.37 22.69
CA THR A 201 -19.13 -48.07 23.92
C THR A 201 -20.54 -48.63 23.79
N TYR A 202 -20.90 -49.60 24.65
CA TYR A 202 -22.13 -50.40 24.51
C TYR A 202 -23.18 -50.00 25.57
N ASP A 203 -24.26 -49.34 25.18
CA ASP A 203 -25.44 -49.19 26.05
C ASP A 203 -26.30 -50.47 25.97
N LYS A 204 -26.38 -51.19 27.08
CA LYS A 204 -26.93 -52.55 27.14
C LYS A 204 -28.43 -52.60 27.47
N ASN A 205 -29.22 -51.75 26.81
CA ASN A 205 -30.64 -51.56 27.10
C ASN A 205 -31.60 -51.86 25.93
N ASN A 206 -31.30 -52.87 25.10
CA ASN A 206 -32.34 -53.51 24.30
C ASN A 206 -32.10 -55.01 24.08
N THR A 207 -33.13 -55.83 24.31
CA THR A 207 -33.07 -57.30 24.11
C THR A 207 -34.31 -57.80 23.36
N SER A 208 -34.41 -57.42 22.09
CA SER A 208 -35.35 -57.98 21.13
C SER A 208 -34.59 -58.72 20.03
N ASN A 209 -34.85 -60.01 19.83
CA ASN A 209 -34.25 -60.79 18.75
C ASN A 209 -34.88 -60.42 17.40
N ASP A 210 -34.27 -59.49 16.65
CA ASP A 210 -34.39 -59.45 15.20
C ASP A 210 -33.02 -59.15 14.58
N ARG A 211 -32.59 -59.97 13.61
CA ARG A 211 -31.26 -59.87 13.01
C ARG A 211 -31.25 -58.87 11.86
N TYR A 212 -31.11 -57.57 12.16
CA TYR A 212 -30.50 -56.56 11.27
C TYR A 212 -30.26 -55.25 12.04
N ASP A 213 -29.44 -55.30 13.09
CA ASP A 213 -29.07 -54.09 13.84
C ASP A 213 -28.25 -53.13 12.98
N GLN A 214 -28.81 -51.94 12.71
CA GLN A 214 -28.07 -50.83 12.12
C GLN A 214 -27.25 -50.14 13.23
N TYR A 215 -25.93 -50.06 13.05
CA TYR A 215 -25.00 -49.41 13.98
C TYR A 215 -25.17 -47.88 13.96
N THR A 216 -26.18 -47.39 14.69
CA THR A 216 -26.63 -45.98 14.66
C THR A 216 -26.02 -45.08 15.73
N ASN A 217 -25.14 -45.60 16.59
CA ASN A 217 -24.53 -44.86 17.71
C ASN A 217 -23.04 -45.21 17.88
N VAL A 218 -22.19 -44.88 16.90
CA VAL A 218 -20.73 -44.95 17.05
C VAL A 218 -20.20 -43.56 17.39
N LYS A 219 -19.63 -43.40 18.59
CA LYS A 219 -19.18 -42.12 19.16
C LYS A 219 -17.86 -41.57 18.57
N GLY A 220 -17.58 -41.94 17.33
CA GLY A 220 -16.44 -41.49 16.54
C GLY A 220 -15.37 -42.53 16.26
N TYR A 221 -14.46 -42.17 15.34
CA TYR A 221 -13.44 -43.07 14.78
C TYR A 221 -12.03 -42.47 14.95
N ARG A 222 -11.07 -43.28 15.42
CA ARG A 222 -9.64 -42.95 15.36
C ARG A 222 -9.03 -43.52 14.09
N VAL A 223 -8.55 -42.64 13.21
CA VAL A 223 -7.83 -42.98 11.99
C VAL A 223 -6.35 -42.78 12.25
N SER A 224 -5.58 -43.88 12.36
CA SER A 224 -4.15 -43.88 12.71
C SER A 224 -3.30 -44.69 11.73
N ALA A 225 -3.60 -44.55 10.43
CA ALA A 225 -2.86 -45.07 9.28
C ALA A 225 -3.39 -44.40 8.00
N SER A 226 -2.66 -44.55 6.88
CA SER A 226 -3.18 -44.22 5.55
C SER A 226 -4.46 -45.03 5.27
N LEU A 227 -5.51 -44.37 4.78
CA LEU A 227 -6.79 -45.02 4.47
C LEU A 227 -6.78 -45.82 3.16
N THR A 228 -5.72 -45.70 2.36
CA THR A 228 -5.51 -46.40 1.07
C THR A 228 -5.70 -47.93 1.11
N ASP A 229 -5.52 -48.56 2.28
CA ASP A 229 -5.69 -50.02 2.48
C ASP A 229 -7.05 -50.41 3.12
N LEU A 230 -8.00 -49.48 3.26
CA LEU A 230 -9.32 -49.74 3.86
C LEU A 230 -10.30 -50.41 2.86
N TYR A 231 -9.85 -51.49 2.21
CA TYR A 231 -10.68 -52.30 1.31
C TYR A 231 -11.69 -53.15 2.12
N ILE A 232 -12.73 -52.49 2.65
CA ILE A 232 -13.79 -53.11 3.46
C ILE A 232 -14.68 -54.00 2.58
N GLU A 233 -14.20 -55.19 2.24
CA GLU A 233 -14.89 -56.10 1.31
C GLU A 233 -16.22 -56.67 1.88
N ASN A 234 -16.52 -56.51 3.17
CA ASN A 234 -17.63 -57.20 3.86
C ASN A 234 -18.32 -56.45 5.02
N ALA A 235 -18.16 -55.13 5.18
CA ALA A 235 -18.97 -54.36 6.13
C ALA A 235 -19.67 -53.19 5.44
N ASN A 236 -21.00 -53.14 5.57
CA ASN A 236 -21.83 -52.06 5.07
C ASN A 236 -21.70 -50.82 5.97
N VAL A 237 -20.53 -50.18 5.94
CA VAL A 237 -20.51 -48.72 5.98
C VAL A 237 -21.17 -48.29 4.66
N PRO A 238 -22.24 -47.48 4.67
CA PRO A 238 -22.78 -46.93 3.43
C PRO A 238 -21.66 -46.22 2.66
N ARG A 239 -21.57 -46.44 1.35
CA ARG A 239 -20.71 -45.58 0.50
C ARG A 239 -21.23 -44.15 0.47
N ASP A 240 -22.53 -44.03 0.67
CA ASP A 240 -23.26 -42.78 0.81
C ASP A 240 -23.03 -42.20 2.24
N GLU A 241 -22.06 -41.29 2.33
CA GLU A 241 -21.81 -40.33 3.44
C GLU A 241 -21.23 -40.87 4.78
N MET A 242 -20.09 -40.29 5.20
CA MET A 242 -19.38 -40.64 6.45
C MET A 242 -19.94 -39.92 7.70
N ASN A 243 -21.26 -40.02 7.93
CA ASN A 243 -21.96 -39.38 9.06
C ASN A 243 -21.64 -40.05 10.42
N ALA A 244 -20.72 -39.48 11.21
CA ALA A 244 -20.36 -39.93 12.56
C ALA A 244 -20.28 -38.76 13.56
N GLU A 245 -20.42 -39.03 14.88
CA GLU A 245 -20.32 -37.98 15.93
C GLU A 245 -18.96 -37.24 15.94
N GLY A 246 -17.89 -37.85 15.40
CA GLY A 246 -16.60 -37.19 15.19
C GLY A 246 -15.48 -38.12 14.70
N TYR A 247 -14.36 -37.53 14.28
CA TYR A 247 -13.17 -38.24 13.81
C TYR A 247 -11.92 -37.72 14.51
N TYR A 248 -10.94 -38.60 14.77
CA TYR A 248 -9.59 -38.22 15.20
C TYR A 248 -8.55 -38.69 14.19
N VAL A 249 -7.85 -37.75 13.55
CA VAL A 249 -6.85 -37.99 12.51
C VAL A 249 -5.45 -37.97 13.10
N ASP A 250 -4.79 -39.12 13.12
CA ASP A 250 -3.48 -39.34 13.74
C ASP A 250 -2.43 -39.66 12.66
N GLY A 251 -1.86 -38.60 12.07
CA GLY A 251 -0.94 -38.70 10.94
C GLY A 251 -1.52 -38.09 9.66
N GLU A 252 -1.56 -38.87 8.58
CA GLU A 252 -2.02 -38.41 7.25
C GLU A 252 -3.25 -39.21 6.82
N MET A 253 -4.37 -38.52 6.56
CA MET A 253 -5.62 -39.10 6.08
C MET A 253 -5.84 -38.73 4.61
N TYR A 254 -6.15 -39.73 3.78
CA TYR A 254 -6.44 -39.57 2.36
C TYR A 254 -7.95 -39.54 2.10
N LEU A 255 -8.36 -38.74 1.12
CA LEU A 255 -9.68 -38.67 0.50
C LEU A 255 -9.49 -38.92 -1.00
N ASP A 256 -9.46 -40.20 -1.38
CA ASP A 256 -9.04 -40.75 -2.68
C ASP A 256 -10.11 -41.64 -3.36
N ASP A 257 -11.27 -41.82 -2.71
CA ASP A 257 -12.48 -42.50 -3.20
C ASP A 257 -13.71 -41.62 -2.85
N ASP A 258 -14.94 -42.01 -3.15
CA ASP A 258 -16.15 -41.16 -3.04
C ASP A 258 -16.61 -40.81 -1.59
N TYR A 259 -15.77 -41.01 -0.58
CA TYR A 259 -16.07 -40.68 0.82
C TYR A 259 -15.70 -39.22 1.13
N GLY A 260 -16.71 -38.41 1.47
CA GLY A 260 -16.56 -37.06 2.04
C GLY A 260 -16.94 -37.01 3.52
N PHE A 261 -16.32 -36.09 4.27
CA PHE A 261 -16.80 -35.75 5.62
C PHE A 261 -18.13 -34.99 5.52
N GLN A 262 -19.12 -35.38 6.32
CA GLN A 262 -20.38 -34.64 6.44
C GLN A 262 -20.86 -34.62 7.90
N ASN A 263 -21.46 -33.49 8.30
CA ASN A 263 -22.19 -33.33 9.57
C ASN A 263 -21.39 -33.74 10.82
N THR A 264 -20.08 -33.45 10.87
CA THR A 264 -19.14 -34.07 11.81
C THR A 264 -18.03 -33.12 12.29
N ASP A 265 -17.33 -33.51 13.35
CA ASP A 265 -16.21 -32.77 13.95
C ASP A 265 -14.91 -33.60 13.80
N VAL A 266 -13.86 -33.00 13.25
CA VAL A 266 -12.62 -33.67 12.82
C VAL A 266 -11.43 -33.09 13.58
N LEU A 267 -11.02 -33.79 14.63
CA LEU A 267 -9.92 -33.42 15.49
C LEU A 267 -8.59 -33.96 14.94
N VAL A 268 -7.64 -33.08 14.61
CA VAL A 268 -6.37 -33.47 13.98
C VAL A 268 -5.20 -33.42 14.97
N SER A 269 -4.31 -34.43 14.87
CA SER A 269 -3.10 -34.53 15.67
C SER A 269 -2.03 -33.48 15.31
N PRO A 270 -1.09 -33.16 16.22
CA PRO A 270 -0.04 -32.17 15.96
C PRO A 270 0.80 -32.53 14.71
N GLY A 271 0.78 -31.65 13.71
CA GLY A 271 1.47 -31.89 12.43
C GLY A 271 0.85 -32.97 11.52
N GLY A 272 -0.36 -33.46 11.83
CA GLY A 272 -1.15 -34.29 10.93
C GLY A 272 -1.75 -33.48 9.77
N LYS A 273 -2.19 -34.15 8.70
CA LYS A 273 -2.88 -33.53 7.54
C LYS A 273 -3.99 -34.39 6.96
N ILE A 274 -4.90 -33.72 6.26
CA ILE A 274 -5.84 -34.34 5.33
C ILE A 274 -5.26 -34.14 3.92
N ILE A 275 -5.39 -35.12 3.03
CA ILE A 275 -4.93 -35.10 1.65
C ILE A 275 -6.13 -35.44 0.77
N VAL A 276 -6.38 -34.65 -0.28
CA VAL A 276 -7.44 -34.92 -1.27
C VAL A 276 -6.74 -35.30 -2.58
N ASP A 277 -6.89 -36.57 -3.00
CA ASP A 277 -6.06 -37.21 -4.04
C ASP A 277 -6.95 -38.01 -5.02
N ASP A 278 -7.94 -37.35 -5.61
CA ASP A 278 -8.73 -37.88 -6.72
C ASP A 278 -8.74 -36.89 -7.89
N ILE A 279 -8.53 -37.41 -9.09
CA ILE A 279 -8.51 -36.67 -10.37
C ILE A 279 -9.72 -37.02 -11.26
N SER A 280 -10.66 -37.80 -10.74
CA SER A 280 -11.78 -38.40 -11.47
C SER A 280 -13.17 -38.01 -10.97
N SER A 281 -13.30 -37.49 -9.75
CA SER A 281 -14.50 -36.82 -9.25
C SER A 281 -14.17 -35.67 -8.30
N SER A 282 -15.13 -34.76 -8.12
CA SER A 282 -15.06 -33.68 -7.15
C SER A 282 -15.36 -34.19 -5.73
N LYS A 283 -14.45 -33.95 -4.79
CA LYS A 283 -14.66 -34.32 -3.37
C LYS A 283 -15.33 -33.19 -2.61
N ARG A 284 -16.28 -33.53 -1.74
CA ARG A 284 -17.21 -32.59 -1.10
C ARG A 284 -17.21 -32.77 0.43
N ILE A 285 -16.96 -31.68 1.16
CA ILE A 285 -16.84 -31.63 2.64
C ILE A 285 -17.90 -30.66 3.19
N ASN A 286 -18.93 -31.17 3.86
CA ASN A 286 -20.16 -30.40 4.09
C ASN A 286 -20.62 -30.37 5.55
N ASN A 287 -20.85 -29.15 6.09
CA ASN A 287 -21.23 -28.97 7.50
C ASN A 287 -20.24 -29.69 8.45
N VAL A 288 -18.94 -29.37 8.31
CA VAL A 288 -17.83 -30.02 9.03
C VAL A 288 -16.98 -29.00 9.78
N VAL A 289 -16.67 -29.28 11.05
CA VAL A 289 -15.63 -28.57 11.79
C VAL A 289 -14.34 -29.40 11.72
N ILE A 290 -13.21 -28.77 11.39
CA ILE A 290 -11.89 -29.43 11.32
C ILE A 290 -10.90 -28.59 12.11
N HIS A 291 -10.28 -29.16 13.16
CA HIS A 291 -9.44 -28.37 14.06
C HIS A 291 -8.27 -29.11 14.70
N GLY A 292 -7.24 -28.35 15.10
CA GLY A 292 -6.11 -28.85 15.89
C GLY A 292 -6.51 -29.16 17.34
N CYS A 293 -5.78 -30.09 17.98
CA CYS A 293 -6.09 -30.54 19.34
C CYS A 293 -5.36 -29.80 20.46
N SER A 294 -4.02 -29.84 20.46
CA SER A 294 -3.15 -29.25 21.50
C SER A 294 -2.07 -28.32 20.93
N HIS A 295 -1.89 -28.40 19.63
CA HIS A 295 -0.91 -27.74 18.79
C HIS A 295 -1.54 -27.61 17.40
N MET A 296 -0.94 -26.79 16.53
CA MET A 296 -1.36 -26.73 15.13
C MET A 296 -1.19 -28.07 14.41
N TRP A 297 -2.08 -28.30 13.44
CA TRP A 297 -1.94 -29.33 12.42
C TRP A 297 -1.44 -28.70 11.11
N LYS A 298 -1.14 -29.49 10.07
CA LYS A 298 -0.58 -28.94 8.82
C LYS A 298 -1.62 -28.27 7.94
N GLY A 299 -2.78 -28.90 7.76
CA GLY A 299 -3.80 -28.44 6.81
C GLY A 299 -4.45 -29.54 5.95
N ILE A 300 -5.33 -29.10 5.04
CA ILE A 300 -5.81 -29.89 3.91
C ILE A 300 -4.86 -29.67 2.72
N GLU A 301 -4.36 -30.75 2.11
CA GLU A 301 -3.47 -30.72 0.93
C GLU A 301 -4.22 -31.28 -0.30
N VAL A 302 -4.58 -30.41 -1.24
CA VAL A 302 -5.30 -30.77 -2.47
C VAL A 302 -4.30 -31.06 -3.58
N LYS A 303 -4.36 -32.27 -4.14
CA LYS A 303 -3.36 -32.77 -5.10
C LYS A 303 -3.54 -32.21 -6.50
N PRO A 304 -2.48 -32.26 -7.34
CA PRO A 304 -2.54 -31.71 -8.69
C PRO A 304 -3.66 -32.30 -9.54
N GLY A 305 -4.52 -31.43 -10.09
CA GLY A 305 -5.70 -31.84 -10.87
C GLY A 305 -6.94 -32.24 -10.06
N THR A 306 -6.89 -32.24 -8.73
CA THR A 306 -8.06 -32.57 -7.87
C THR A 306 -9.01 -31.39 -7.73
N HIS A 307 -10.31 -31.66 -7.57
CA HIS A 307 -11.32 -30.64 -7.30
C HIS A 307 -11.93 -30.85 -5.89
N LEU A 308 -11.78 -29.85 -5.02
CA LEU A 308 -12.30 -29.87 -3.65
C LEU A 308 -13.40 -28.81 -3.48
N PHE A 309 -14.58 -29.27 -3.06
CA PHE A 309 -15.70 -28.44 -2.66
C PHE A 309 -15.87 -28.53 -1.14
N ILE A 310 -16.02 -27.38 -0.49
CA ILE A 310 -16.32 -27.27 0.94
C ILE A 310 -17.47 -26.28 1.07
N ASP A 311 -18.62 -26.71 1.57
CA ASP A 311 -19.77 -25.82 1.72
C ASP A 311 -20.55 -26.03 3.02
N MET A 312 -21.27 -24.99 3.41
CA MET A 312 -22.02 -24.99 4.66
C MET A 312 -23.32 -25.82 4.61
N TYR A 313 -23.75 -26.34 3.46
CA TYR A 313 -25.08 -26.93 3.29
C TYR A 313 -25.07 -28.46 3.40
N ASP A 314 -26.05 -29.05 4.08
CA ASP A 314 -26.22 -30.52 4.06
C ASP A 314 -26.72 -31.00 2.68
N SER A 315 -26.81 -32.33 2.47
CA SER A 315 -27.34 -32.93 1.24
C SER A 315 -28.84 -32.63 0.98
N ASN A 316 -29.52 -31.92 1.88
CA ASN A 316 -30.90 -31.43 1.74
C ASN A 316 -30.98 -29.89 1.48
N GLY A 317 -29.85 -29.17 1.50
CA GLY A 317 -29.79 -27.71 1.37
C GLY A 317 -30.02 -26.93 2.68
N ASN A 318 -29.93 -27.56 3.85
CA ASN A 318 -29.99 -26.87 5.14
C ASN A 318 -28.63 -26.24 5.48
N PRO A 319 -28.54 -24.96 5.87
CA PRO A 319 -27.29 -24.34 6.31
C PRO A 319 -26.87 -24.86 7.69
N GLY A 320 -25.65 -25.37 7.78
CA GLY A 320 -24.97 -25.79 8.99
C GLY A 320 -23.78 -24.89 9.35
N ILE A 321 -22.73 -25.47 9.93
CA ILE A 321 -21.47 -24.80 10.27
C ILE A 321 -20.34 -25.55 9.58
N CYS A 322 -19.54 -24.87 8.78
CA CYS A 322 -18.25 -25.38 8.33
C CYS A 322 -17.12 -24.45 8.80
N GLU A 323 -16.15 -25.00 9.54
CA GLU A 323 -15.03 -24.25 10.11
C GLU A 323 -13.73 -25.05 9.98
N ILE A 324 -12.67 -24.45 9.45
CA ILE A 324 -11.32 -25.06 9.39
C ILE A 324 -10.37 -24.15 10.18
N ARG A 325 -9.87 -24.65 11.31
CA ARG A 325 -9.06 -23.84 12.23
C ARG A 325 -7.78 -24.48 12.76
N ASP A 326 -6.92 -23.62 13.28
CA ASP A 326 -5.66 -23.95 13.96
C ASP A 326 -4.64 -24.75 13.12
N ALA A 327 -4.57 -24.48 11.80
CA ALA A 327 -3.63 -25.10 10.88
C ALA A 327 -2.41 -24.21 10.53
N GLU A 328 -1.28 -24.80 10.13
CA GLU A 328 -0.18 -24.08 9.46
C GLU A 328 -0.69 -23.45 8.16
N ILE A 329 -1.35 -24.23 7.31
CA ILE A 329 -2.11 -23.76 6.15
C ILE A 329 -3.52 -24.36 6.25
N GLY A 330 -4.59 -23.57 6.15
CA GLY A 330 -5.95 -24.12 6.18
C GLY A 330 -6.20 -25.07 5.02
N ILE A 331 -6.00 -24.57 3.80
CA ILE A 331 -6.09 -25.33 2.55
C ILE A 331 -4.86 -25.00 1.68
N ASN A 332 -4.15 -26.04 1.24
CA ASN A 332 -2.98 -25.96 0.36
C ASN A 332 -3.30 -26.63 -0.99
N SER A 333 -3.52 -25.81 -2.00
CA SER A 333 -4.00 -26.14 -3.34
C SER A 333 -2.84 -26.16 -4.34
N LEU A 334 -2.52 -27.34 -4.89
CA LEU A 334 -1.37 -27.56 -5.79
C LEU A 334 -1.77 -27.46 -7.27
N SER A 335 -0.78 -27.35 -8.16
CA SER A 335 -0.94 -27.12 -9.62
C SER A 335 -2.13 -27.84 -10.25
N LYS A 336 -2.97 -27.09 -10.96
CA LYS A 336 -4.17 -27.53 -11.69
C LYS A 336 -5.32 -28.07 -10.84
N SER A 337 -5.21 -28.03 -9.51
CA SER A 337 -6.37 -28.26 -8.64
C SER A 337 -7.35 -27.08 -8.65
N SER A 338 -8.55 -27.32 -8.15
CA SER A 338 -9.58 -26.29 -7.96
C SER A 338 -10.17 -26.42 -6.56
N VAL A 339 -10.40 -25.29 -5.89
CA VAL A 339 -10.99 -25.23 -4.54
C VAL A 339 -12.22 -24.32 -4.55
N PHE A 340 -13.33 -24.81 -4.00
CA PHE A 340 -14.62 -24.11 -3.94
C PHE A 340 -15.08 -24.04 -2.50
N LEU A 341 -15.27 -22.83 -1.98
CA LEU A 341 -15.60 -22.56 -0.58
C LEU A 341 -16.88 -21.73 -0.53
N ASP A 342 -17.97 -22.25 0.04
CA ASP A 342 -19.25 -21.54 0.17
C ASP A 342 -19.76 -21.51 1.62
N GLY A 343 -19.84 -20.29 2.18
CA GLY A 343 -20.35 -20.05 3.53
C GLY A 343 -19.48 -20.57 4.68
N ILE A 344 -18.20 -20.86 4.44
CA ILE A 344 -17.31 -21.49 5.44
C ILE A 344 -16.54 -20.45 6.27
N VAL A 345 -15.97 -20.90 7.40
CA VAL A 345 -15.09 -20.08 8.24
C VAL A 345 -13.67 -20.66 8.26
N LEU A 346 -12.67 -19.87 7.91
CA LEU A 346 -11.25 -20.22 8.05
C LEU A 346 -10.67 -19.39 9.20
N HIS A 347 -10.30 -20.04 10.31
CA HIS A 347 -10.09 -19.35 11.60
C HIS A 347 -8.75 -19.71 12.24
N ASN A 348 -7.93 -18.74 12.67
CA ASN A 348 -6.64 -18.95 13.35
C ASN A 348 -5.61 -19.84 12.63
N ASN A 349 -5.78 -20.08 11.33
CA ASN A 349 -4.73 -20.65 10.49
C ASN A 349 -3.63 -19.59 10.28
N VAL A 350 -2.38 -20.03 10.10
CA VAL A 350 -1.27 -19.10 9.84
C VAL A 350 -1.34 -18.58 8.40
N ILE A 351 -1.68 -19.46 7.45
CA ILE A 351 -2.19 -19.06 6.13
C ILE A 351 -3.57 -19.70 5.97
N HIS A 352 -4.62 -18.96 5.60
CA HIS A 352 -5.94 -19.60 5.43
C HIS A 352 -5.99 -20.44 4.14
N ILE A 353 -5.52 -19.90 3.02
CA ILE A 353 -5.45 -20.59 1.73
C ILE A 353 -4.08 -20.34 1.08
N THR A 354 -3.43 -21.39 0.57
CA THR A 354 -2.34 -21.30 -0.40
C THR A 354 -2.78 -21.96 -1.69
N SER A 355 -2.57 -21.30 -2.83
CA SER A 355 -2.93 -21.79 -4.17
C SER A 355 -1.77 -21.58 -5.14
N ASP A 356 -1.29 -22.65 -5.76
CA ASP A 356 -0.13 -22.68 -6.64
C ASP A 356 -0.52 -23.26 -8.00
N ASP A 357 -0.47 -22.48 -9.08
CA ASP A 357 -0.94 -22.87 -10.43
C ASP A 357 -2.38 -23.44 -10.44
N SER A 358 -3.23 -22.95 -9.54
CA SER A 358 -4.55 -23.50 -9.24
C SER A 358 -5.65 -22.43 -9.09
N TYR A 359 -6.92 -22.83 -9.10
CA TYR A 359 -8.07 -21.92 -8.97
C TYR A 359 -8.73 -22.03 -7.60
N SER A 360 -9.23 -20.91 -7.06
CA SER A 360 -9.88 -20.85 -5.74
C SER A 360 -11.08 -19.89 -5.76
N TYR A 361 -12.29 -20.44 -5.71
CA TYR A 361 -13.53 -19.68 -5.63
C TYR A 361 -14.05 -19.65 -4.19
N ILE A 362 -14.36 -18.45 -3.69
CA ILE A 362 -14.60 -18.20 -2.28
C ILE A 362 -15.85 -17.33 -2.13
N ALA A 363 -17.01 -17.98 -1.99
CA ALA A 363 -18.30 -17.35 -1.79
C ALA A 363 -18.70 -17.27 -0.30
N GLY A 364 -19.26 -16.13 0.12
CA GLY A 364 -19.90 -15.95 1.43
C GLY A 364 -19.08 -16.32 2.67
N SER A 365 -17.76 -16.48 2.54
CA SER A 365 -16.91 -17.15 3.53
C SER A 365 -16.11 -16.17 4.38
N GLY A 366 -15.83 -16.54 5.64
CA GLY A 366 -15.12 -15.70 6.61
C GLY A 366 -13.71 -16.19 6.93
N LEU A 367 -12.69 -15.45 6.48
CA LEU A 367 -11.29 -15.68 6.79
C LEU A 367 -10.88 -14.77 7.97
N THR A 368 -10.48 -15.32 9.11
CA THR A 368 -10.09 -14.51 10.28
C THR A 368 -8.98 -15.14 11.14
N SER A 369 -7.95 -14.35 11.50
CA SER A 369 -6.79 -14.87 12.24
C SER A 369 -6.48 -13.99 13.46
N GLU A 370 -6.62 -14.56 14.66
CA GLU A 370 -6.34 -13.89 15.93
C GLU A 370 -5.10 -14.51 16.61
N GLU A 371 -3.93 -13.87 16.48
CA GLU A 371 -2.65 -14.41 16.97
C GLU A 371 -2.64 -14.73 18.48
N THR A 372 -3.50 -14.09 19.28
CA THR A 372 -3.64 -14.38 20.72
C THR A 372 -4.28 -15.73 21.01
N ASN A 373 -4.96 -16.33 20.03
CA ASN A 373 -5.78 -17.53 20.19
C ASN A 373 -5.19 -18.74 19.43
N TRP A 374 -4.08 -18.57 18.73
CA TRP A 374 -3.38 -19.63 18.00
C TRP A 374 -2.92 -20.77 18.92
N LEU A 375 -3.13 -22.02 18.48
CA LEU A 375 -2.48 -23.17 19.11
C LEU A 375 -0.95 -23.12 18.91
N PRO A 376 -0.15 -23.67 19.84
CA PRO A 376 1.31 -23.74 19.68
C PRO A 376 1.74 -24.57 18.46
N TYR A 377 2.89 -24.24 17.86
CA TYR A 377 3.41 -24.98 16.70
C TYR A 377 3.82 -26.41 17.03
N TYR A 378 3.58 -27.32 16.09
CA TYR A 378 4.01 -28.71 16.22
C TYR A 378 5.51 -28.87 15.95
N SER A 379 6.11 -29.93 16.48
CA SER A 379 7.54 -30.21 16.30
C SER A 379 7.86 -30.55 14.84
N GLY A 380 8.69 -29.74 14.20
CA GLY A 380 9.09 -29.94 12.79
C GLY A 380 8.23 -29.16 11.79
N GLN A 381 7.47 -28.17 12.23
CA GLN A 381 6.85 -27.16 11.38
C GLN A 381 7.92 -26.36 10.61
N GLN A 382 7.73 -26.18 9.29
CA GLN A 382 8.81 -25.80 8.36
C GLN A 382 8.44 -24.67 7.39
N LEU A 383 7.17 -24.56 6.97
CA LEU A 383 6.75 -23.63 5.93
C LEU A 383 6.57 -22.22 6.48
N VAL A 384 6.01 -22.09 7.69
CA VAL A 384 5.90 -20.81 8.38
C VAL A 384 6.59 -20.84 9.75
N LYS A 385 7.70 -20.10 9.85
CA LYS A 385 8.26 -19.66 11.14
C LYS A 385 7.70 -18.28 11.48
N ILE A 386 7.38 -18.05 12.75
CA ILE A 386 7.07 -16.70 13.27
C ILE A 386 8.15 -15.72 12.80
N GLY A 387 7.70 -14.61 12.22
CA GLY A 387 8.56 -13.48 11.88
C GLY A 387 9.41 -13.65 10.63
N THR A 388 9.17 -14.67 9.79
CA THR A 388 9.67 -14.69 8.39
C THR A 388 8.55 -14.58 7.37
N TYR A 389 7.39 -15.17 7.67
CA TYR A 389 6.11 -14.79 7.08
C TYR A 389 5.18 -14.44 8.22
N THR A 390 4.41 -13.38 8.03
CA THR A 390 3.28 -13.05 8.91
C THR A 390 2.08 -13.92 8.53
N ASN A 391 0.98 -13.84 9.28
CA ASN A 391 -0.25 -14.47 8.80
C ASN A 391 -0.78 -13.81 7.52
N ILE A 392 -1.17 -14.67 6.57
CA ILE A 392 -1.67 -14.28 5.25
C ILE A 392 -3.08 -14.87 5.12
N GLY A 393 -4.04 -14.09 4.61
CA GLY A 393 -5.36 -14.63 4.30
C GLY A 393 -5.26 -15.64 3.15
N ILE A 394 -4.92 -15.14 1.96
CA ILE A 394 -4.81 -15.95 0.75
C ILE A 394 -3.43 -15.73 0.14
N LYS A 395 -2.68 -16.80 -0.09
CA LYS A 395 -1.41 -16.77 -0.83
C LYS A 395 -1.59 -17.41 -2.21
N LEU A 396 -1.29 -16.68 -3.27
CA LEU A 396 -1.35 -17.16 -4.66
C LEU A 396 0.06 -17.18 -5.28
N SER A 397 0.41 -18.24 -6.01
CA SER A 397 1.66 -18.35 -6.76
C SER A 397 1.50 -19.04 -8.12
N ASN A 398 2.49 -18.86 -9.00
CA ASN A 398 2.65 -19.53 -10.29
C ASN A 398 1.37 -19.56 -11.16
N ASN A 399 0.83 -18.39 -11.51
CA ASN A 399 -0.41 -18.23 -12.27
C ASN A 399 -1.69 -18.76 -11.58
N ALA A 400 -1.71 -19.01 -10.26
CA ALA A 400 -2.95 -19.28 -9.54
C ALA A 400 -3.96 -18.11 -9.67
N SER A 401 -5.24 -18.35 -9.39
CA SER A 401 -6.24 -17.29 -9.28
C SER A 401 -7.18 -17.52 -8.09
N ALA A 402 -7.55 -16.43 -7.42
CA ALA A 402 -8.66 -16.46 -6.46
C ALA A 402 -9.76 -15.47 -6.81
N GLU A 403 -11.00 -15.89 -6.58
CA GLU A 403 -12.21 -15.09 -6.66
C GLU A 403 -12.88 -15.03 -5.28
N LEU A 404 -13.14 -13.82 -4.78
CA LEU A 404 -13.80 -13.58 -3.49
C LEU A 404 -15.12 -12.86 -3.73
N THR A 405 -16.22 -13.56 -3.51
CA THR A 405 -17.57 -13.11 -3.84
C THR A 405 -18.42 -13.06 -2.57
N TYR A 406 -18.70 -11.86 -2.05
CA TYR A 406 -19.31 -11.58 -0.74
C TYR A 406 -18.58 -12.21 0.47
N SER A 407 -17.27 -12.43 0.34
CA SER A 407 -16.43 -13.04 1.37
C SER A 407 -15.66 -12.00 2.20
N GLY A 408 -15.46 -12.30 3.48
CA GLY A 408 -14.77 -11.43 4.44
C GLY A 408 -13.37 -11.92 4.80
N LEU A 409 -12.40 -11.01 4.95
CA LEU A 409 -11.01 -11.31 5.30
C LEU A 409 -10.54 -10.33 6.38
N ARG A 410 -10.23 -10.83 7.58
CA ARG A 410 -10.11 -10.02 8.81
C ARG A 410 -8.86 -10.37 9.61
N LYS A 411 -8.11 -9.37 10.09
CA LYS A 411 -7.02 -9.52 11.11
C LYS A 411 -5.75 -10.27 10.68
N ALA A 412 -5.65 -10.74 9.43
CA ALA A 412 -4.38 -11.18 8.87
C ALA A 412 -3.42 -9.98 8.71
N HIS A 413 -2.11 -10.17 8.84
CA HIS A 413 -1.09 -9.14 8.58
C HIS A 413 -0.93 -8.84 7.08
N THR A 414 -1.40 -9.71 6.20
CA THR A 414 -1.63 -9.45 4.78
C THR A 414 -2.94 -10.11 4.37
N GLY A 415 -3.81 -9.39 3.66
CA GLY A 415 -5.08 -9.95 3.21
C GLY A 415 -4.85 -11.00 2.12
N ILE A 416 -4.65 -10.53 0.89
CA ILE A 416 -4.25 -11.37 -0.24
C ILE A 416 -2.80 -11.03 -0.59
N TYR A 417 -1.97 -12.06 -0.75
CA TYR A 417 -0.62 -11.98 -1.30
C TYR A 417 -0.57 -12.78 -2.60
N ALA A 418 -0.31 -12.13 -3.73
CA ALA A 418 -0.15 -12.76 -5.03
C ALA A 418 1.27 -12.56 -5.57
N GLU A 419 1.94 -13.66 -5.92
CA GLU A 419 3.22 -13.66 -6.63
C GLU A 419 3.14 -14.44 -7.94
N SER A 420 4.12 -14.25 -8.83
CA SER A 420 4.26 -15.00 -10.10
C SER A 420 2.97 -15.05 -10.93
N ASN A 421 2.45 -13.88 -11.29
CA ASN A 421 1.37 -13.71 -12.30
C ASN A 421 -0.01 -14.23 -11.87
N ALA A 422 -0.26 -14.33 -10.57
CA ALA A 422 -1.55 -14.75 -10.05
C ALA A 422 -2.64 -13.68 -10.25
N GLY A 423 -3.88 -14.14 -10.51
CA GLY A 423 -5.06 -13.29 -10.70
C GLY A 423 -5.90 -13.15 -9.43
N ILE A 424 -6.49 -11.96 -9.23
CA ILE A 424 -7.35 -11.67 -8.08
C ILE A 424 -8.65 -11.04 -8.59
N TYR A 425 -9.79 -11.63 -8.24
CA TYR A 425 -11.12 -11.11 -8.59
C TYR A 425 -11.91 -10.87 -7.29
N LEU A 426 -12.43 -9.66 -7.08
CA LEU A 426 -13.14 -9.24 -5.86
C LEU A 426 -14.52 -8.67 -6.20
N GLN A 427 -15.58 -9.24 -5.63
CA GLN A 427 -16.95 -8.77 -5.79
C GLN A 427 -17.67 -8.72 -4.44
N GLY A 428 -18.05 -7.54 -3.96
CA GLY A 428 -18.67 -7.37 -2.65
C GLY A 428 -17.82 -7.86 -1.47
N ALA A 429 -16.50 -8.00 -1.64
CA ALA A 429 -15.58 -8.55 -0.64
C ALA A 429 -15.25 -7.53 0.46
N GLU A 430 -15.15 -7.99 1.70
CA GLU A 430 -14.87 -7.15 2.88
C GLU A 430 -13.50 -7.48 3.49
N ILE A 431 -12.51 -6.61 3.33
CA ILE A 431 -11.15 -6.81 3.86
C ILE A 431 -10.89 -5.80 4.98
N GLU A 432 -10.74 -6.25 6.22
CA GLU A 432 -10.69 -5.39 7.40
C GLU A 432 -9.46 -5.61 8.29
N THR A 433 -9.00 -4.51 8.92
CA THR A 433 -8.06 -4.53 10.06
C THR A 433 -6.83 -5.37 9.79
N ILE A 434 -6.09 -5.02 8.73
CA ILE A 434 -4.86 -5.70 8.32
C ILE A 434 -3.67 -4.98 8.98
N PRO A 435 -3.07 -5.50 10.06
CA PRO A 435 -2.07 -4.75 10.82
C PRO A 435 -0.73 -4.69 10.09
N ARG A 436 0.05 -3.64 10.32
CA ARG A 436 1.45 -3.54 9.87
C ARG A 436 2.40 -3.84 11.03
N LEU A 437 3.37 -4.74 10.83
CA LEU A 437 4.38 -5.03 11.84
C LEU A 437 5.40 -3.90 11.95
N GLN A 438 5.32 -3.12 13.02
CA GLN A 438 6.16 -1.92 13.21
C GLN A 438 7.66 -2.19 13.49
N ASN A 439 8.07 -3.45 13.70
CA ASN A 439 9.42 -3.81 14.15
C ASN A 439 10.16 -4.79 13.23
N GLN A 440 9.60 -5.16 12.06
CA GLN A 440 10.29 -6.00 11.08
C GLN A 440 10.63 -5.16 9.84
N GLY A 441 11.93 -4.98 9.58
CA GLY A 441 12.41 -4.18 8.45
C GLY A 441 11.98 -4.76 7.10
N SER A 442 11.55 -3.88 6.20
CA SER A 442 11.28 -4.15 4.77
C SER A 442 10.41 -5.37 4.43
N ILE A 443 9.43 -5.73 5.28
CA ILE A 443 8.39 -6.69 4.89
C ILE A 443 7.23 -5.92 4.23
N ASP A 444 7.47 -5.55 2.98
CA ASP A 444 6.69 -4.62 2.14
C ASP A 444 5.24 -5.00 1.84
N TYR A 445 4.84 -6.22 2.19
CA TYR A 445 3.50 -6.77 2.05
C TYR A 445 2.68 -6.77 3.36
N THR A 446 3.27 -6.38 4.50
CA THR A 446 2.54 -6.31 5.78
C THR A 446 1.73 -5.03 5.92
N GLY A 447 0.52 -5.13 6.48
CA GLY A 447 -0.47 -4.06 6.50
C GLY A 447 -1.20 -3.85 5.17
N VAL A 448 -1.02 -4.74 4.18
CA VAL A 448 -1.60 -4.60 2.84
C VAL A 448 -2.80 -5.53 2.68
N ALA A 449 -3.98 -4.99 2.36
CA ALA A 449 -5.18 -5.78 2.12
C ALA A 449 -5.10 -6.61 0.84
N VAL A 450 -4.59 -6.03 -0.25
CA VAL A 450 -4.30 -6.76 -1.50
C VAL A 450 -2.90 -6.40 -2.00
N TYR A 451 -1.96 -7.34 -1.87
CA TYR A 451 -0.60 -7.23 -2.39
C TYR A 451 -0.44 -8.13 -3.62
N SER A 452 0.03 -7.59 -4.74
CA SER A 452 0.28 -8.35 -5.98
C SER A 452 1.62 -7.99 -6.61
N THR A 453 2.36 -9.00 -7.07
CA THR A 453 3.62 -8.87 -7.81
C THR A 453 3.75 -9.95 -8.89
N GLY A 454 4.22 -9.61 -10.08
CA GLY A 454 4.34 -10.54 -11.22
C GLY A 454 4.93 -9.87 -12.45
N THR A 455 5.14 -10.60 -13.54
CA THR A 455 5.61 -10.06 -14.84
C THR A 455 4.63 -10.33 -15.98
N GLY A 456 3.80 -11.39 -15.86
CA GLY A 456 2.81 -11.82 -16.85
C GLY A 456 1.39 -11.29 -16.60
N SER A 457 0.53 -11.45 -17.61
CA SER A 457 -0.63 -10.59 -17.93
C SER A 457 -1.67 -10.31 -16.84
N ARG A 458 -1.91 -11.22 -15.89
CA ARG A 458 -3.05 -11.16 -14.95
C ARG A 458 -3.07 -9.91 -14.07
N ALA A 459 -4.28 -9.55 -13.66
CA ALA A 459 -4.60 -8.30 -12.97
C ALA A 459 -5.24 -8.52 -11.58
N ILE A 460 -5.33 -7.42 -10.83
CA ILE A 460 -6.30 -7.27 -9.75
C ILE A 460 -7.58 -6.68 -10.36
N TYR A 461 -8.68 -7.43 -10.29
CA TYR A 461 -10.03 -7.01 -10.68
C TYR A 461 -10.90 -6.82 -9.43
N GLY A 462 -11.52 -5.65 -9.27
CA GLY A 462 -12.48 -5.38 -8.20
C GLY A 462 -13.76 -4.78 -8.75
N PHE A 463 -14.83 -5.57 -8.77
CA PHE A 463 -16.13 -5.22 -9.35
C PHE A 463 -17.19 -5.00 -8.27
N ALA A 464 -17.42 -3.73 -7.92
CA ALA A 464 -18.53 -3.25 -7.10
C ALA A 464 -18.62 -3.74 -5.64
N ASP A 465 -19.12 -2.84 -4.78
CA ASP A 465 -19.50 -3.07 -3.38
C ASP A 465 -18.40 -3.62 -2.45
N ASN A 466 -17.14 -3.73 -2.91
CA ASN A 466 -16.02 -4.13 -2.06
C ASN A 466 -15.75 -3.07 -0.97
N SER A 467 -15.32 -3.51 0.20
CA SER A 467 -15.07 -2.68 1.39
C SER A 467 -13.71 -3.04 2.01
N ILE A 468 -12.69 -2.25 1.72
CA ILE A 468 -11.32 -2.42 2.25
C ILE A 468 -11.06 -1.38 3.34
N TYR A 469 -10.71 -1.77 4.57
CA TYR A 469 -10.56 -0.80 5.65
C TYR A 469 -9.59 -1.13 6.79
N ASN A 470 -9.13 -0.08 7.47
CA ASN A 470 -8.24 -0.16 8.63
C ASN A 470 -6.93 -0.95 8.33
N CYS A 471 -6.33 -0.67 7.18
CA CYS A 471 -5.07 -1.27 6.69
C CYS A 471 -3.94 -0.21 6.68
N ASP A 472 -2.69 -0.59 6.42
CA ASP A 472 -1.69 0.40 5.98
C ASP A 472 -1.93 0.76 4.51
N ILE A 473 -2.07 -0.23 3.63
CA ILE A 473 -2.37 -0.01 2.20
C ILE A 473 -3.59 -0.84 1.80
N GLY A 474 -4.54 -0.24 1.08
CA GLY A 474 -5.69 -0.96 0.54
C GLY A 474 -5.26 -1.95 -0.55
N ILE A 475 -4.70 -1.42 -1.64
CA ILE A 475 -4.17 -2.21 -2.75
C ILE A 475 -2.72 -1.78 -3.04
N LYS A 476 -1.78 -2.72 -3.11
CA LYS A 476 -0.41 -2.50 -3.61
C LYS A 476 -0.15 -3.46 -4.77
N SER A 477 -0.01 -2.93 -5.97
CA SER A 477 0.37 -3.69 -7.17
C SER A 477 1.78 -3.30 -7.62
N ILE A 478 2.61 -4.31 -7.87
CA ILE A 478 3.94 -4.16 -8.48
C ILE A 478 3.92 -4.93 -9.79
N ARG A 479 4.28 -4.28 -10.91
CA ARG A 479 4.40 -4.92 -12.24
C ARG A 479 3.09 -5.52 -12.83
N ASN A 480 1.95 -5.47 -12.13
CA ASN A 480 0.65 -6.06 -12.53
C ASN A 480 -0.49 -5.02 -12.73
N GLN A 481 -1.37 -5.31 -13.70
CA GLN A 481 -2.56 -4.49 -14.01
C GLN A 481 -3.54 -4.41 -12.83
N VAL A 482 -4.28 -3.29 -12.76
CA VAL A 482 -5.32 -3.05 -11.75
C VAL A 482 -6.54 -2.42 -12.42
N GLU A 483 -7.69 -3.07 -12.25
CA GLU A 483 -9.01 -2.55 -12.60
C GLU A 483 -9.91 -2.65 -11.36
N PHE A 484 -10.25 -1.50 -10.76
CA PHE A 484 -10.91 -1.44 -9.46
C PHE A 484 -12.00 -0.37 -9.47
N MET A 485 -13.25 -0.77 -9.25
CA MET A 485 -14.40 0.11 -9.45
C MET A 485 -15.53 -0.06 -8.44
N ASN A 486 -16.34 1.00 -8.29
CA ASN A 486 -17.57 1.02 -7.49
C ASN A 486 -17.38 0.49 -6.06
N SER A 487 -16.19 0.72 -5.48
CA SER A 487 -15.73 0.10 -4.23
C SER A 487 -15.28 1.15 -3.20
N ASN A 488 -15.20 0.75 -1.94
CA ASN A 488 -14.89 1.61 -0.81
C ASN A 488 -13.53 1.23 -0.19
N ILE A 489 -12.65 2.21 0.01
CA ILE A 489 -11.39 2.05 0.74
C ILE A 489 -11.34 3.11 1.84
N TYR A 490 -11.23 2.74 3.12
CA TYR A 490 -11.27 3.73 4.21
C TYR A 490 -10.34 3.46 5.39
N GLN A 491 -9.86 4.55 6.00
CA GLN A 491 -8.92 4.56 7.14
C GLN A 491 -7.52 3.97 6.83
N CYS A 492 -7.19 3.74 5.56
CA CYS A 492 -5.87 3.27 5.17
C CYS A 492 -4.80 4.37 5.22
N ARG A 493 -3.51 4.05 5.33
CA ARG A 493 -2.43 5.03 5.10
C ARG A 493 -2.40 5.43 3.63
N LYS A 494 -2.36 4.45 2.72
CA LYS A 494 -2.57 4.66 1.27
C LYS A 494 -3.81 3.90 0.78
N GLY A 495 -4.57 4.47 -0.15
CA GLY A 495 -5.70 3.79 -0.77
C GLY A 495 -5.25 2.72 -1.77
N ILE A 496 -4.70 3.17 -2.89
CA ILE A 496 -4.16 2.32 -3.97
C ILE A 496 -2.73 2.78 -4.30
N GLU A 497 -1.79 1.84 -4.38
CA GLU A 497 -0.37 2.03 -4.77
C GLU A 497 -0.05 1.12 -5.97
N ILE A 498 0.46 1.67 -7.06
CA ILE A 498 0.80 0.94 -8.29
C ILE A 498 2.20 1.34 -8.76
N THR A 499 3.13 0.38 -8.75
CA THR A 499 4.55 0.62 -9.05
C THR A 499 5.03 -0.24 -10.22
N ASN A 500 5.72 0.38 -11.19
CA ASN A 500 6.43 -0.30 -12.28
C ASN A 500 5.57 -1.29 -13.10
N SER A 501 4.25 -1.07 -13.23
CA SER A 501 3.33 -1.99 -13.93
C SER A 501 3.57 -2.10 -15.42
N ASN A 502 3.81 -0.97 -16.09
CA ASN A 502 3.87 -0.89 -17.56
C ASN A 502 2.68 -1.59 -18.26
N ARG A 503 1.46 -1.49 -17.68
CA ARG A 503 0.18 -1.92 -18.26
C ARG A 503 -0.91 -0.86 -18.05
N SER A 504 -2.03 -0.99 -18.75
CA SER A 504 -3.23 -0.17 -18.53
C SER A 504 -3.81 -0.33 -17.12
N HIS A 505 -4.47 0.71 -16.59
CA HIS A 505 -5.12 0.68 -15.26
C HIS A 505 -6.45 1.45 -15.24
N PHE A 506 -7.47 0.91 -14.60
CA PHE A 506 -8.80 1.52 -14.58
C PHE A 506 -9.30 1.64 -13.14
N ILE A 507 -9.27 2.85 -12.58
CA ILE A 507 -9.66 3.12 -11.20
C ILE A 507 -10.82 4.10 -11.22
N TYR A 508 -12.05 3.62 -11.08
CA TYR A 508 -13.21 4.49 -11.27
C TYR A 508 -14.41 4.26 -10.34
N GLN A 509 -15.12 5.35 -10.03
CA GLN A 509 -16.34 5.34 -9.19
C GLN A 509 -16.10 4.82 -7.76
N ASN A 510 -14.86 4.91 -7.25
CA ASN A 510 -14.52 4.47 -5.89
C ASN A 510 -14.64 5.59 -4.85
N THR A 511 -14.94 5.23 -3.61
CA THR A 511 -14.82 6.14 -2.46
C THR A 511 -13.57 5.78 -1.66
N ILE A 512 -12.58 6.67 -1.61
CA ILE A 512 -11.27 6.45 -0.98
C ILE A 512 -11.04 7.48 0.13
N THR A 513 -10.86 7.02 1.36
CA THR A 513 -10.47 7.85 2.51
C THR A 513 -9.14 7.38 3.09
N ALA A 514 -8.08 8.18 2.95
CA ALA A 514 -6.71 7.81 3.30
C ALA A 514 -6.01 8.84 4.20
N ASN A 515 -5.05 8.37 5.00
CA ASN A 515 -4.28 9.20 5.93
C ASN A 515 -3.02 9.82 5.30
N GLN A 516 -2.62 9.39 4.10
CA GLN A 516 -1.47 9.94 3.37
C GLN A 516 -1.72 10.17 1.88
N ILE A 517 -2.04 9.12 1.12
CA ILE A 517 -2.24 9.21 -0.34
C ILE A 517 -3.47 8.40 -0.78
N GLY A 518 -4.33 8.96 -1.63
CA GLY A 518 -5.52 8.28 -2.12
C GLY A 518 -5.18 7.25 -3.18
N ILE A 519 -4.61 7.71 -4.29
CA ILE A 519 -4.10 6.87 -5.38
C ILE A 519 -2.66 7.30 -5.69
N GLU A 520 -1.73 6.35 -5.70
CA GLU A 520 -0.33 6.53 -6.10
C GLU A 520 0.00 5.63 -7.30
N ILE A 521 0.49 6.21 -8.40
CA ILE A 521 0.93 5.49 -9.60
C ILE A 521 2.35 5.97 -9.93
N VAL A 522 3.35 5.09 -9.95
CA VAL A 522 4.78 5.46 -10.02
C VAL A 522 5.58 4.54 -10.95
N GLY A 523 6.47 5.10 -11.78
CA GLY A 523 7.30 4.33 -12.72
C GLY A 523 6.51 3.62 -13.83
N ASN A 524 5.29 4.09 -14.14
CA ASN A 524 4.37 3.45 -15.08
C ASN A 524 4.46 4.12 -16.46
N TYR A 525 5.46 3.71 -17.23
CA TYR A 525 5.77 4.36 -18.50
C TYR A 525 4.73 4.06 -19.57
N ASN A 526 4.04 5.13 -19.98
CA ASN A 526 3.30 5.24 -21.25
C ASN A 526 2.05 4.38 -21.42
N GLN A 527 1.34 4.19 -20.31
CA GLN A 527 0.17 3.31 -20.26
C GLN A 527 -1.16 4.05 -20.40
N ASN A 528 -2.21 3.30 -20.74
CA ASN A 528 -3.59 3.79 -20.66
C ASN A 528 -4.08 3.63 -19.23
N PHE A 529 -3.85 4.61 -18.36
CA PHE A 529 -4.54 4.65 -17.06
C PHE A 529 -5.64 5.70 -17.03
N ARG A 530 -6.75 5.35 -16.41
CA ARG A 530 -7.96 6.17 -16.29
C ARG A 530 -8.40 6.18 -14.84
N ILE A 531 -8.26 7.35 -14.20
CA ILE A 531 -8.70 7.63 -12.83
C ILE A 531 -9.94 8.51 -12.93
N GLU A 532 -11.14 7.95 -12.77
CA GLU A 532 -12.39 8.63 -13.13
C GLU A 532 -13.51 8.53 -12.08
N ASP A 533 -14.34 9.56 -11.91
CA ASP A 533 -15.51 9.57 -11.00
C ASP A 533 -15.20 9.22 -9.51
N ASN A 534 -13.93 9.24 -9.06
CA ASN A 534 -13.59 8.82 -7.70
C ASN A 534 -13.83 9.94 -6.67
N THR A 535 -14.32 9.56 -5.49
CA THR A 535 -14.53 10.41 -4.31
C THR A 535 -13.37 10.19 -3.35
N ILE A 536 -12.39 11.10 -3.32
CA ILE A 536 -11.10 10.92 -2.61
C ILE A 536 -10.94 11.94 -1.47
N THR A 537 -10.92 11.48 -0.22
CA THR A 537 -10.66 12.31 0.96
C THR A 537 -9.31 11.96 1.58
N ILE A 538 -8.41 12.94 1.71
CA ILE A 538 -7.16 12.77 2.46
C ILE A 538 -7.25 13.58 3.75
N ASP A 539 -7.26 12.90 4.89
CA ASP A 539 -7.35 13.53 6.22
C ASP A 539 -6.31 12.94 7.19
N PRO A 540 -5.05 13.41 7.14
CA PRO A 540 -3.99 12.89 8.00
C PRO A 540 -4.24 13.28 9.47
N PRO A 541 -4.19 12.33 10.42
CA PRO A 541 -4.49 12.62 11.82
C PRO A 541 -3.52 13.66 12.41
N LEU A 542 -4.08 14.67 13.07
CA LEU A 542 -3.33 15.79 13.65
C LEU A 542 -2.27 15.30 14.65
N GLY A 543 -1.05 15.83 14.53
CA GLY A 543 0.09 15.45 15.36
C GLY A 543 0.90 14.26 14.82
N SER A 544 0.53 13.70 13.67
CA SER A 544 1.43 12.81 12.91
C SER A 544 2.61 13.60 12.33
N ASN A 545 3.83 13.05 12.43
CA ASN A 545 5.06 13.67 11.91
C ASN A 545 5.26 13.43 10.40
N PHE A 546 4.18 13.36 9.62
CA PHE A 546 4.27 13.08 8.18
C PHE A 546 4.73 14.34 7.42
N LYS A 547 5.94 14.27 6.85
CA LYS A 547 6.55 15.34 6.03
C LYS A 547 6.34 15.21 4.53
N LEU A 548 5.81 14.06 4.13
CA LEU A 548 5.63 13.57 2.76
C LEU A 548 4.83 14.51 1.85
N ASP A 549 4.95 14.27 0.54
CA ASP A 549 4.10 14.85 -0.51
C ASP A 549 2.71 14.20 -0.53
N LEU A 550 1.96 14.42 0.55
CA LEU A 550 0.63 13.85 0.78
C LEU A 550 -0.39 14.38 -0.25
N ALA A 551 -1.05 13.48 -0.98
CA ALA A 551 -1.82 13.83 -2.18
C ALA A 551 -3.13 13.04 -2.33
N GLY A 552 -4.16 13.65 -2.91
CA GLY A 552 -5.37 12.91 -3.36
C GLY A 552 -5.01 11.87 -4.43
N ILE A 553 -4.39 12.35 -5.51
CA ILE A 553 -3.80 11.53 -6.57
C ILE A 553 -2.34 11.95 -6.74
N LYS A 554 -1.39 11.02 -6.55
CA LYS A 554 0.02 11.18 -6.90
C LYS A 554 0.32 10.33 -8.12
N LEU A 555 0.80 10.96 -9.18
CA LEU A 555 1.15 10.31 -10.42
C LEU A 555 2.59 10.66 -10.80
N ALA A 556 3.41 9.65 -11.03
CA ALA A 556 4.73 9.77 -11.62
C ALA A 556 4.88 8.96 -12.91
N ASP A 557 5.63 9.53 -13.87
CA ASP A 557 6.16 8.87 -15.06
C ASP A 557 5.19 8.52 -16.21
N CYS A 558 3.99 9.10 -16.24
CA CYS A 558 3.22 9.13 -17.47
C CYS A 558 3.93 9.96 -18.56
N GLN A 559 4.05 9.43 -19.77
CA GLN A 559 4.47 10.22 -20.94
C GLN A 559 3.51 10.06 -22.14
N SER A 560 2.27 9.60 -21.87
CA SER A 560 1.29 9.20 -22.89
C SER A 560 0.03 10.08 -22.93
N LYS A 561 -0.56 10.19 -24.12
CA LYS A 561 -1.87 10.83 -24.34
C LYS A 561 -3.04 10.08 -23.68
N SER A 562 -2.84 8.82 -23.32
CA SER A 562 -3.85 7.92 -22.73
C SER A 562 -3.93 7.98 -21.21
N CYS A 563 -3.12 8.82 -20.57
CA CYS A 563 -3.15 9.06 -19.13
C CYS A 563 -4.28 10.03 -18.80
N GLU A 564 -5.34 9.57 -18.12
CA GLU A 564 -6.54 10.37 -17.89
C GLU A 564 -6.91 10.43 -16.39
N ILE A 565 -7.13 11.65 -15.88
CA ILE A 565 -7.64 11.92 -14.53
C ILE A 565 -8.87 12.80 -14.69
N LYS A 566 -10.07 12.26 -14.49
CA LYS A 566 -11.32 12.96 -14.85
C LYS A 566 -12.44 12.86 -13.82
N TYR A 567 -13.27 13.89 -13.69
CA TYR A 567 -14.50 13.87 -12.88
C TYR A 567 -14.31 13.44 -11.40
N ASN A 568 -13.08 13.46 -10.87
CA ASN A 568 -12.82 13.06 -9.48
C ASN A 568 -13.14 14.22 -8.53
N GLN A 569 -13.72 13.91 -7.37
CA GLN A 569 -13.98 14.84 -6.30
C GLN A 569 -12.96 14.62 -5.17
N ILE A 570 -12.13 15.62 -4.87
CA ILE A 570 -10.94 15.46 -4.01
C ILE A 570 -10.95 16.46 -2.85
N TRP A 571 -10.91 15.98 -1.60
CA TRP A 571 -10.78 16.81 -0.40
C TRP A 571 -9.40 16.68 0.23
N VAL A 572 -8.72 17.82 0.41
CA VAL A 572 -7.36 17.92 0.93
C VAL A 572 -7.40 18.54 2.34
N ASN A 573 -7.52 17.67 3.36
CA ASN A 573 -7.67 18.06 4.77
C ASN A 573 -6.36 17.91 5.58
N GLY A 574 -6.41 18.22 6.87
CA GLY A 574 -5.34 17.95 7.83
C GLY A 574 -3.95 18.42 7.37
N LEU A 575 -2.99 17.49 7.32
CA LEU A 575 -1.63 17.74 6.82
C LEU A 575 -1.45 17.46 5.31
N ALA A 576 -2.50 17.09 4.58
CA ALA A 576 -2.38 16.76 3.15
C ALA A 576 -1.95 18.00 2.35
N LYS A 577 -1.07 17.84 1.36
CA LYS A 577 -0.46 18.98 0.63
C LYS A 577 -1.07 19.19 -0.75
N HIS A 578 -1.46 18.13 -1.46
CA HIS A 578 -1.87 18.21 -2.87
C HIS A 578 -3.25 17.58 -3.13
N GLY A 579 -4.01 18.12 -4.06
CA GLY A 579 -5.17 17.42 -4.66
C GLY A 579 -4.70 16.41 -5.70
N ILE A 580 -4.10 16.90 -6.78
CA ILE A 580 -3.43 16.12 -7.82
C ILE A 580 -1.97 16.57 -7.88
N LEU A 581 -1.03 15.65 -7.69
CA LEU A 581 0.41 15.88 -7.79
C LEU A 581 0.97 15.12 -8.99
N LEU A 582 1.47 15.87 -9.97
CA LEU A 582 2.09 15.35 -11.18
C LEU A 582 3.62 15.51 -11.11
N LYS A 583 4.35 14.39 -11.02
CA LYS A 583 5.82 14.30 -11.09
C LYS A 583 6.24 13.69 -12.43
N ASN A 584 7.11 14.34 -13.20
CA ASN A 584 7.60 13.83 -14.49
C ASN A 584 6.48 13.31 -15.43
N ASN A 585 5.41 14.10 -15.61
CA ASN A 585 4.34 13.71 -16.51
C ASN A 585 4.35 14.54 -17.80
N SER A 586 4.07 13.91 -18.94
CA SER A 586 3.73 14.57 -20.20
C SER A 586 2.49 13.94 -20.85
N GLY A 587 1.79 14.72 -21.66
CA GLY A 587 0.62 14.30 -22.43
C GLY A 587 -0.68 13.98 -21.71
N GLY A 588 -0.68 13.86 -20.38
CA GLY A 588 -1.85 13.52 -19.60
C GLY A 588 -3.01 14.51 -19.77
N LEU A 589 -4.24 14.00 -19.59
CA LEU A 589 -5.48 14.77 -19.62
C LEU A 589 -6.11 14.81 -18.23
N ILE A 590 -6.13 15.99 -17.63
CA ILE A 590 -6.69 16.26 -16.30
C ILE A 590 -7.90 17.17 -16.50
N ASP A 591 -9.09 16.58 -16.50
CA ASP A 591 -10.32 17.20 -17.02
C ASP A 591 -11.50 17.09 -16.04
N HIS A 592 -12.24 18.18 -15.78
CA HIS A 592 -13.45 18.17 -14.94
C HIS A 592 -13.27 17.67 -13.47
N ASN A 593 -12.10 17.79 -12.85
CA ASN A 593 -11.93 17.40 -11.43
C ASN A 593 -12.29 18.56 -10.49
N ASP A 594 -12.97 18.23 -9.38
CA ASP A 594 -13.38 19.14 -8.31
C ASP A 594 -12.45 18.98 -7.11
N ILE A 595 -11.68 20.00 -6.71
CA ILE A 595 -10.69 19.89 -5.63
C ILE A 595 -10.94 20.92 -4.53
N TYR A 596 -11.07 20.46 -3.28
CA TYR A 596 -11.40 21.28 -2.11
C TYR A 596 -10.20 21.35 -1.15
N LEU A 597 -9.64 22.55 -0.96
CA LEU A 597 -8.42 22.79 -0.18
C LEU A 597 -8.77 23.32 1.22
N ILE A 598 -8.57 22.50 2.25
CA ILE A 598 -9.03 22.79 3.62
C ILE A 598 -7.81 22.94 4.56
N GLY A 599 -7.56 24.17 5.02
CA GLY A 599 -6.36 24.55 5.77
C GLY A 599 -5.31 25.26 4.91
N SER A 600 -4.25 25.81 5.52
CA SER A 600 -3.16 26.49 4.79
C SER A 600 -2.18 25.49 4.17
N ASN A 601 -1.24 26.00 3.36
CA ASN A 601 -0.14 25.25 2.74
C ASN A 601 -0.65 24.10 1.85
N LYS A 602 -1.61 24.40 0.97
CA LYS A 602 -2.30 23.42 0.09
C LYS A 602 -2.09 23.76 -1.38
N LYS A 603 -2.07 22.74 -2.23
CA LYS A 603 -2.06 22.88 -3.69
C LYS A 603 -3.21 22.06 -4.30
N GLY A 604 -3.94 22.63 -5.25
CA GLY A 604 -4.96 21.90 -6.02
C GLY A 604 -4.33 20.93 -7.00
N ILE A 605 -3.87 21.45 -8.12
CA ILE A 605 -3.08 20.70 -9.11
C ILE A 605 -1.65 21.22 -9.06
N ASP A 606 -0.69 20.34 -8.74
CA ASP A 606 0.74 20.65 -8.73
C ASP A 606 1.46 19.93 -9.88
N LEU A 607 2.19 20.69 -10.69
CA LEU A 607 2.78 20.25 -11.94
C LEU A 607 4.29 20.42 -11.90
N THR A 608 5.00 19.31 -11.63
CA THR A 608 6.45 19.28 -11.45
C THR A 608 7.14 18.43 -12.54
N PRO A 609 7.90 19.03 -13.46
CA PRO A 609 8.70 18.27 -14.41
C PRO A 609 9.89 17.63 -13.70
N GLN A 610 10.42 16.59 -14.33
CA GLN A 610 11.79 16.14 -14.09
C GLN A 610 12.59 16.11 -15.40
N SER A 611 11.87 16.02 -16.53
CA SER A 611 12.37 16.13 -17.90
C SER A 611 12.15 17.54 -18.46
N PHE A 612 13.07 18.04 -19.29
CA PHE A 612 12.85 19.27 -20.07
C PHE A 612 12.42 18.99 -21.51
N SER A 613 12.72 17.80 -22.03
CA SER A 613 12.16 17.28 -23.27
C SER A 613 10.63 17.23 -23.20
N THR A 614 9.99 17.77 -24.24
CA THR A 614 8.53 17.91 -24.37
C THR A 614 7.91 16.88 -25.31
N SER A 615 8.65 15.81 -25.62
CA SER A 615 8.44 14.82 -26.70
C SER A 615 6.98 14.58 -27.10
N GLY A 616 6.49 15.43 -28.03
CA GLY A 616 5.21 15.30 -28.72
C GLY A 616 3.93 15.65 -27.94
N VAL A 617 3.97 15.93 -26.62
CA VAL A 617 2.73 16.15 -25.85
C VAL A 617 2.83 17.02 -24.59
N PHE A 618 2.09 18.14 -24.60
CA PHE A 618 1.81 18.93 -23.40
C PHE A 618 0.73 18.27 -22.51
N ASN A 619 0.82 18.45 -21.20
CA ASN A 619 -0.28 18.12 -20.28
C ASN A 619 -1.48 19.04 -20.54
N ARG A 620 -2.65 18.44 -20.67
CA ARG A 620 -3.94 19.06 -21.00
C ARG A 620 -4.76 19.16 -19.72
N ILE A 621 -4.98 20.38 -19.24
CA ILE A 621 -5.60 20.64 -17.93
C ILE A 621 -6.82 21.52 -18.18
N PHE A 622 -7.99 20.90 -18.18
CA PHE A 622 -9.23 21.50 -18.67
C PHE A 622 -10.35 21.45 -17.64
N CYS A 623 -11.15 22.51 -17.54
CA CYS A 623 -12.46 22.46 -16.87
C CYS A 623 -12.50 21.94 -15.41
N ASN A 624 -11.35 21.92 -14.72
CA ASN A 624 -11.27 21.58 -13.30
C ASN A 624 -11.72 22.79 -12.47
N ASP A 625 -12.29 22.56 -11.28
CA ASP A 625 -12.58 23.59 -10.28
C ASP A 625 -11.76 23.33 -9.02
N VAL A 626 -11.10 24.37 -8.49
CA VAL A 626 -10.29 24.27 -7.28
C VAL A 626 -10.69 25.34 -6.28
N VAL A 627 -11.30 24.89 -5.18
CA VAL A 627 -11.97 25.73 -4.18
C VAL A 627 -11.17 25.73 -2.87
N GLY A 628 -10.63 26.88 -2.50
CA GLY A 628 -9.92 27.14 -1.26
C GLY A 628 -10.78 27.69 -0.12
N THR A 629 -10.12 28.34 0.84
CA THR A 629 -10.70 28.87 2.09
C THR A 629 -10.21 30.28 2.46
N LEU A 630 -9.51 30.97 1.55
CA LEU A 630 -8.82 32.25 1.73
C LEU A 630 -7.81 32.25 2.90
N LEU A 631 -7.20 31.09 3.15
CA LEU A 631 -6.03 30.96 4.02
C LEU A 631 -4.76 31.18 3.21
N SER A 632 -3.70 31.69 3.84
CA SER A 632 -2.43 31.93 3.18
C SER A 632 -1.84 30.64 2.60
N ASP A 633 -1.03 30.78 1.56
CA ASP A 633 -0.20 29.69 1.02
C ASP A 633 -1.05 28.53 0.42
N GLN A 634 -2.32 28.80 0.13
CA GLN A 634 -3.17 27.95 -0.73
C GLN A 634 -2.96 28.31 -2.20
N ILE A 635 -2.63 27.35 -3.05
CA ILE A 635 -2.42 27.52 -4.49
C ILE A 635 -3.43 26.66 -5.26
N SER A 636 -4.25 27.21 -6.16
CA SER A 636 -5.16 26.37 -6.95
C SER A 636 -4.42 25.52 -7.99
N TYR A 637 -3.55 26.15 -8.78
CA TYR A 637 -2.76 25.50 -9.84
C TYR A 637 -1.31 25.97 -9.75
N HIS A 638 -0.39 25.06 -9.45
CA HIS A 638 1.05 25.33 -9.43
C HIS A 638 1.71 24.71 -10.66
N SER A 639 2.58 25.46 -11.34
CA SER A 639 3.34 24.94 -12.48
C SER A 639 4.81 25.34 -12.48
N THR A 640 5.64 24.33 -12.72
CA THR A 640 7.03 24.45 -13.14
C THR A 640 7.26 23.81 -14.53
N LEU A 641 6.18 23.38 -15.21
CA LEU A 641 6.26 22.67 -16.50
C LEU A 641 6.58 23.59 -17.68
N THR A 642 7.28 23.03 -18.66
CA THR A 642 7.25 23.50 -20.05
C THR A 642 5.86 23.29 -20.67
N GLY A 643 5.32 24.32 -21.32
CA GLY A 643 4.13 24.23 -22.17
C GLY A 643 2.80 23.70 -21.58
N PRO A 644 2.47 23.82 -20.27
CA PRO A 644 1.19 23.35 -19.75
C PRO A 644 0.01 24.01 -20.50
N TYR A 645 -1.00 23.22 -20.87
CA TYR A 645 -2.23 23.75 -21.45
C TYR A 645 -3.33 23.84 -20.39
N LEU A 646 -3.42 25.02 -19.77
CA LEU A 646 -4.40 25.39 -18.75
C LEU A 646 -5.57 26.12 -19.44
N ARG A 647 -6.69 25.43 -19.66
CA ARG A 647 -7.88 25.99 -20.33
C ARG A 647 -9.20 25.81 -19.57
N CYS A 648 -9.99 26.88 -19.47
CA CYS A 648 -11.34 26.86 -18.88
C CYS A 648 -11.42 26.31 -17.44
N ASN A 649 -10.32 26.34 -16.69
CA ASN A 649 -10.30 25.94 -15.28
C ASN A 649 -10.79 27.09 -14.39
N THR A 650 -11.25 26.76 -13.18
CA THR A 650 -11.73 27.73 -12.19
C THR A 650 -10.89 27.64 -10.92
N SER A 651 -10.34 28.77 -10.50
CA SER A 651 -9.79 28.94 -9.15
C SER A 651 -10.78 29.75 -8.33
N GLN A 652 -11.12 29.28 -7.13
CA GLN A 652 -11.93 30.01 -6.15
C GLN A 652 -11.22 30.00 -4.80
N PHE A 653 -11.23 31.14 -4.09
CA PHE A 653 -10.84 31.23 -2.68
C PHE A 653 -9.43 30.70 -2.30
N ALA A 654 -8.49 30.56 -3.25
CA ALA A 654 -7.09 30.28 -2.94
C ALA A 654 -6.29 31.58 -2.73
N ASP A 655 -5.19 31.55 -1.98
CA ASP A 655 -4.26 32.70 -1.86
C ASP A 655 -3.60 33.03 -3.21
N LYS A 656 -3.22 32.00 -3.97
CA LYS A 656 -2.73 32.11 -5.35
C LYS A 656 -3.59 31.23 -6.26
N GLY A 657 -4.14 31.79 -7.34
CA GLY A 657 -4.91 31.02 -8.31
C GLY A 657 -4.00 30.16 -9.19
N PHE A 658 -3.39 30.78 -10.20
CA PHE A 658 -2.38 30.15 -11.05
C PHE A 658 -0.99 30.69 -10.69
N PHE A 659 -0.09 29.81 -10.25
CA PHE A 659 1.25 30.15 -9.80
C PHE A 659 2.31 29.46 -10.68
N PHE A 660 3.18 30.26 -11.29
CA PHE A 660 4.31 29.80 -12.11
C PHE A 660 5.62 30.21 -11.43
N SER A 661 6.55 29.26 -11.21
CA SER A 661 7.72 29.44 -10.33
C SER A 661 9.09 29.08 -10.95
N LEU A 662 9.10 28.60 -12.19
CA LEU A 662 10.27 28.49 -13.09
C LEU A 662 9.91 29.09 -14.47
N PRO A 663 10.83 29.15 -15.45
CA PRO A 663 10.42 29.33 -16.85
C PRO A 663 9.36 28.27 -17.22
N CYS A 664 8.28 28.67 -17.89
CA CYS A 664 7.19 27.80 -18.31
C CYS A 664 6.84 28.09 -19.78
N MET A 665 7.85 28.02 -20.64
CA MET A 665 7.76 28.45 -22.04
C MET A 665 6.69 27.69 -22.83
N GLY A 666 6.01 28.40 -23.74
CA GLY A 666 4.95 27.82 -24.57
C GLY A 666 3.63 27.53 -23.84
N SER A 667 3.47 27.93 -22.58
CA SER A 667 2.22 27.76 -21.82
C SER A 667 1.01 28.30 -22.58
N LEU A 668 -0.05 27.50 -22.67
CA LEU A 668 -1.34 27.92 -23.21
C LEU A 668 -2.27 28.19 -22.03
N PHE A 669 -2.63 29.46 -21.81
CA PHE A 669 -3.35 29.92 -20.61
C PHE A 669 -4.61 30.69 -21.02
N PHE A 670 -5.72 29.98 -21.18
CA PHE A 670 -6.86 30.42 -21.96
C PHE A 670 -8.23 30.16 -21.29
N GLY A 671 -9.08 31.18 -21.19
CA GLY A 671 -10.47 31.06 -20.75
C GLY A 671 -10.67 30.68 -19.28
N ASN A 672 -9.61 30.67 -18.47
CA ASN A 672 -9.69 30.31 -17.05
C ASN A 672 -10.38 31.43 -16.24
N ASN A 673 -11.05 31.07 -15.15
CA ASN A 673 -11.62 32.03 -14.20
C ASN A 673 -10.83 32.03 -12.88
N MET A 674 -10.69 33.20 -12.26
CA MET A 674 -9.83 33.45 -11.11
C MET A 674 -10.53 34.28 -10.04
N ASP A 675 -10.83 33.63 -8.92
CA ASP A 675 -11.32 34.19 -7.67
C ASP A 675 -10.43 33.70 -6.49
N GLY A 676 -10.11 34.57 -5.52
CA GLY A 676 -9.07 34.30 -4.52
C GLY A 676 -8.30 35.53 -4.01
N GLY A 677 -7.03 35.33 -3.65
CA GLY A 677 -6.10 36.38 -3.22
C GLY A 677 -5.41 37.05 -4.43
N VAL A 678 -4.52 36.31 -5.10
CA VAL A 678 -3.85 36.69 -6.36
C VAL A 678 -4.23 35.66 -7.42
N GLY A 679 -5.12 36.02 -8.35
CA GLY A 679 -5.60 35.12 -9.41
C GLY A 679 -4.50 34.57 -10.31
N LEU A 680 -3.51 35.39 -10.68
CA LEU A 680 -2.33 34.99 -11.45
C LEU A 680 -1.04 35.50 -10.80
N TYR A 681 -0.12 34.60 -10.45
CA TYR A 681 1.19 34.91 -9.88
C TYR A 681 2.30 34.35 -10.81
N ILE A 682 3.13 35.25 -11.35
CA ILE A 682 4.36 34.92 -12.05
C ILE A 682 5.54 35.22 -11.11
N ASP A 683 6.38 34.25 -10.80
CA ASP A 683 7.53 34.43 -9.90
C ASP A 683 8.73 35.11 -10.58
N ASN A 684 9.72 35.58 -9.81
CA ASN A 684 10.97 36.10 -10.39
C ASN A 684 11.76 34.96 -11.02
N GLY A 685 12.12 35.12 -12.30
CA GLY A 685 12.67 34.05 -13.13
C GLY A 685 11.62 33.23 -13.90
N SER A 686 10.32 33.51 -13.74
CA SER A 686 9.26 32.85 -14.50
C SER A 686 8.80 33.64 -15.70
N ILE A 687 8.64 32.93 -16.83
CA ILE A 687 8.01 33.44 -18.05
C ILE A 687 7.03 32.41 -18.59
N ILE A 688 5.82 32.85 -18.97
CA ILE A 688 4.79 31.99 -19.58
C ILE A 688 4.56 32.30 -21.05
N GLY A 689 5.16 33.36 -21.59
CA GLY A 689 4.94 33.83 -22.96
C GLY A 689 3.77 34.83 -23.08
N VAL A 690 3.85 35.72 -24.07
CA VAL A 690 2.78 36.70 -24.40
C VAL A 690 1.43 36.01 -24.64
N LYS A 691 0.33 36.63 -24.17
CA LYS A 691 -1.05 36.12 -24.29
C LYS A 691 -1.94 37.16 -24.98
N SER A 692 -2.27 36.92 -26.25
CA SER A 692 -3.18 37.78 -27.01
C SER A 692 -4.63 37.30 -26.93
N HIS A 693 -5.47 38.12 -26.29
CA HIS A 693 -6.92 37.99 -26.07
C HIS A 693 -7.44 36.60 -25.70
N GLN A 694 -6.78 35.97 -24.73
CA GLN A 694 -7.07 34.59 -24.33
C GLN A 694 -8.23 34.45 -23.33
N GLY A 695 -9.11 35.45 -23.20
CA GLY A 695 -10.43 35.30 -22.55
C GLY A 695 -10.47 34.89 -21.07
N ASN A 696 -9.36 34.97 -20.33
CA ASN A 696 -9.34 34.66 -18.89
C ASN A 696 -10.05 35.77 -18.09
N CYS A 697 -10.93 35.42 -17.15
CA CYS A 697 -11.59 36.37 -16.24
C CYS A 697 -10.89 36.40 -14.87
N TRP A 698 -10.85 37.59 -14.28
CA TRP A 698 -10.55 37.83 -12.87
C TRP A 698 -11.81 38.44 -12.23
N ASP A 699 -12.65 37.62 -11.59
CA ASP A 699 -14.02 38.00 -11.16
C ASP A 699 -14.10 38.66 -9.77
N LEU A 700 -12.95 38.85 -9.10
CA LEU A 700 -12.81 39.45 -7.77
C LEU A 700 -13.27 40.92 -7.68
N PRO A 701 -14.09 41.30 -6.67
CA PRO A 701 -14.24 42.68 -6.24
C PRO A 701 -12.94 43.22 -5.63
N ASP A 702 -12.64 44.52 -5.83
CA ASP A 702 -11.42 45.23 -5.35
C ASP A 702 -11.20 45.25 -3.81
N ALA A 703 -11.97 44.50 -3.03
CA ALA A 703 -12.05 44.59 -1.58
C ALA A 703 -11.04 43.71 -0.81
N TYR A 704 -10.47 42.68 -1.44
CA TYR A 704 -9.60 41.70 -0.75
C TYR A 704 -8.11 41.87 -1.02
N ASN A 705 -7.70 42.26 -2.24
CA ASN A 705 -6.30 42.45 -2.61
C ASN A 705 -6.14 43.65 -3.56
N PRO A 706 -5.16 44.56 -3.36
CA PRO A 706 -4.84 45.60 -4.35
C PRO A 706 -4.31 45.08 -5.70
N SER A 707 -4.04 43.79 -5.88
CA SER A 707 -3.63 43.23 -7.19
C SER A 707 -4.11 41.78 -7.39
N ASN A 708 -5.13 41.62 -8.24
CA ASN A 708 -5.66 40.33 -8.70
C ASN A 708 -4.67 39.57 -9.62
N ALA A 709 -3.64 40.24 -10.16
CA ALA A 709 -2.51 39.62 -10.83
C ALA A 709 -1.17 40.21 -10.34
N PHE A 710 -0.16 39.36 -10.11
CA PHE A 710 1.17 39.76 -9.65
C PHE A 710 2.27 39.16 -10.53
N ASN A 711 3.27 39.98 -10.86
CA ASN A 711 4.48 39.56 -11.54
C ASN A 711 5.70 40.00 -10.71
N ALA A 712 6.39 39.02 -10.14
CA ALA A 712 7.50 39.22 -9.23
C ALA A 712 8.84 39.47 -9.94
N ASN A 713 8.90 39.39 -11.29
CA ASN A 713 10.10 39.72 -12.05
C ASN A 713 10.51 41.19 -11.84
N THR A 714 11.81 41.46 -11.77
CA THR A 714 12.37 42.82 -11.63
C THR A 714 12.86 43.43 -12.94
N ASN A 715 13.11 42.62 -13.97
CA ASN A 715 13.55 43.03 -15.30
C ASN A 715 12.36 43.27 -16.27
N VAL A 716 12.27 44.45 -16.89
CA VAL A 716 11.15 44.82 -17.79
C VAL A 716 10.96 43.83 -18.95
N PRO A 717 12.00 43.46 -19.73
CA PRO A 717 11.98 42.31 -20.64
C PRO A 717 11.29 41.03 -20.13
N LEU A 718 11.49 40.59 -18.87
CA LEU A 718 10.81 39.39 -18.33
C LEU A 718 9.33 39.62 -18.06
N ILE A 719 8.96 40.82 -17.59
CA ILE A 719 7.56 41.24 -17.45
C ILE A 719 6.86 41.24 -18.81
N MET A 720 7.51 41.81 -19.83
CA MET A 720 7.00 41.86 -21.21
C MET A 720 6.96 40.49 -21.89
N ALA A 721 7.88 39.58 -21.56
CA ALA A 721 7.86 38.18 -22.03
C ALA A 721 6.59 37.42 -21.60
N SER A 722 5.87 37.91 -20.58
CA SER A 722 4.59 37.37 -20.13
C SER A 722 3.43 38.39 -20.25
N GLN A 723 3.53 39.34 -21.19
CA GLN A 723 2.51 40.37 -21.40
C GLN A 723 1.14 39.80 -21.81
N PHE A 724 0.08 40.36 -21.24
CA PHE A 724 -1.30 40.10 -21.61
C PHE A 724 -1.83 41.26 -22.48
N ILE A 725 -2.42 40.93 -23.63
CA ILE A 725 -3.13 41.87 -24.51
C ILE A 725 -4.61 41.50 -24.44
N VAL A 726 -5.47 42.39 -23.94
CA VAL A 726 -6.84 42.05 -23.48
C VAL A 726 -7.89 43.07 -23.93
N ASP A 727 -9.13 42.66 -24.18
CA ASP A 727 -10.24 43.58 -24.50
C ASP A 727 -11.17 43.82 -23.29
N PRO A 728 -10.95 44.88 -22.49
CA PRO A 728 -11.84 45.22 -21.38
C PRO A 728 -13.22 45.75 -21.83
N ILE A 729 -13.44 45.99 -23.13
CA ILE A 729 -14.74 46.42 -23.68
C ILE A 729 -15.67 45.22 -23.87
N GLU A 730 -15.12 44.05 -24.23
CA GLU A 730 -15.89 42.80 -24.31
C GLU A 730 -16.33 42.33 -22.92
N ARG A 731 -15.39 42.28 -21.95
CA ARG A 731 -15.68 42.01 -20.54
C ARG A 731 -14.74 42.75 -19.61
N THR A 732 -15.28 43.38 -18.58
CA THR A 732 -14.49 44.03 -17.52
C THR A 732 -13.62 43.05 -16.73
N CYS A 733 -14.03 41.76 -16.62
CA CYS A 733 -13.23 40.73 -15.95
C CYS A 733 -11.86 40.49 -16.62
N PHE A 734 -11.66 40.87 -17.89
CA PHE A 734 -10.43 40.56 -18.64
C PHE A 734 -9.24 41.47 -18.32
N LEU A 735 -9.44 42.55 -17.57
CA LEU A 735 -8.38 43.47 -17.14
C LEU A 735 -8.32 43.52 -15.61
N PRO A 736 -7.44 42.74 -14.96
CA PRO A 736 -7.32 42.73 -13.51
C PRO A 736 -6.71 44.02 -12.96
N SER A 737 -6.88 44.25 -11.66
CA SER A 737 -5.90 45.03 -10.89
C SER A 737 -4.58 44.27 -10.89
N TRP A 738 -3.47 44.92 -11.25
CA TRP A 738 -2.18 44.23 -11.39
C TRP A 738 -1.00 45.02 -10.82
N SER A 739 0.04 44.28 -10.43
CA SER A 739 1.32 44.84 -10.03
C SER A 739 2.46 43.98 -10.58
N ALA A 740 3.40 44.64 -11.27
CA ALA A 740 4.62 44.04 -11.79
C ALA A 740 5.84 44.79 -11.24
N ASN A 741 6.00 44.79 -9.91
CA ASN A 741 7.00 45.58 -9.17
C ASN A 741 7.05 47.09 -9.54
N GLY A 742 5.93 47.64 -10.02
CA GLY A 742 5.82 49.03 -10.48
C GLY A 742 6.45 49.32 -11.86
N GLN A 743 6.66 48.30 -12.70
CA GLN A 743 7.33 48.41 -14.00
C GLN A 743 6.56 47.76 -15.15
N GLY A 744 6.79 48.27 -16.38
CA GLY A 744 6.29 47.68 -17.63
C GLY A 744 4.79 47.85 -17.89
N ASP A 745 4.37 47.60 -19.14
CA ASP A 745 2.95 47.54 -19.54
C ASP A 745 2.50 46.07 -19.54
N TRP A 746 2.36 45.46 -18.36
CA TRP A 746 2.12 44.01 -18.26
C TRP A 746 0.74 43.56 -18.79
N PHE A 747 -0.28 44.41 -18.64
CA PHE A 747 -1.60 44.25 -19.27
C PHE A 747 -1.90 45.43 -20.20
N VAL A 748 -2.07 45.17 -21.50
CA VAL A 748 -2.33 46.17 -22.53
C VAL A 748 -3.76 46.04 -23.08
N PRO A 749 -4.59 47.09 -22.97
CA PRO A 749 -5.91 47.11 -23.61
C PRO A 749 -5.84 47.08 -25.14
N LEU A 750 -6.67 46.25 -25.77
CA LEU A 750 -6.86 46.21 -27.21
C LEU A 750 -7.53 47.49 -27.73
N ALA A 751 -6.94 48.09 -28.77
CA ALA A 751 -7.44 49.32 -29.37
C ALA A 751 -8.68 49.15 -30.27
N ASN A 752 -9.00 47.91 -30.66
CA ASN A 752 -10.20 47.55 -31.41
C ASN A 752 -10.85 46.35 -30.73
N ALA A 753 -12.17 46.37 -30.61
CA ALA A 753 -12.88 45.28 -29.96
C ALA A 753 -12.76 43.97 -30.74
N GLY A 754 -12.53 42.87 -30.04
CA GLY A 754 -12.39 41.53 -30.60
C GLY A 754 -13.11 40.52 -29.73
N ASN A 755 -13.69 39.47 -30.34
CA ASN A 755 -14.27 38.39 -29.56
C ASN A 755 -13.15 37.52 -28.99
N ALA A 756 -13.09 37.38 -27.67
CA ALA A 756 -12.30 36.35 -27.04
C ALA A 756 -12.79 34.99 -27.54
N PRO A 757 -11.90 34.00 -27.74
CA PRO A 757 -12.38 32.63 -27.88
C PRO A 757 -13.09 32.28 -26.56
N THR A 758 -14.33 31.81 -26.65
CA THR A 758 -15.10 31.45 -25.47
C THR A 758 -14.76 30.04 -25.02
N CYS A 759 -14.78 29.79 -23.71
CA CYS A 759 -14.99 28.42 -23.25
C CYS A 759 -16.31 27.91 -23.83
N PRO A 760 -16.33 26.72 -24.47
CA PRO A 760 -17.56 26.13 -25.00
C PRO A 760 -18.59 26.10 -23.88
N GLY A 761 -19.78 26.64 -24.13
CA GLY A 761 -20.78 26.89 -23.07
C GLY A 761 -21.09 25.61 -22.30
N GLN A 762 -20.62 25.54 -21.05
CA GLN A 762 -20.49 24.30 -20.26
C GLN A 762 -19.58 23.24 -20.92
N CYS A 763 -18.26 23.41 -20.76
CA CYS A 763 -17.20 22.40 -20.94
C CYS A 763 -17.55 21.18 -21.81
N GLY A 764 -17.84 21.45 -23.09
CA GLY A 764 -18.52 20.48 -23.95
C GLY A 764 -17.72 19.22 -24.26
N SER A 765 -18.14 18.10 -23.67
CA SER A 765 -17.84 16.70 -24.02
C SER A 765 -16.50 16.45 -24.75
N SER A 766 -15.41 16.47 -23.99
CA SER A 766 -14.17 15.66 -24.13
C SER A 766 -13.41 15.55 -25.47
N SER A 767 -13.87 16.15 -26.58
CA SER A 767 -13.33 15.89 -27.92
C SER A 767 -13.07 17.14 -28.77
N GLN A 768 -13.11 18.35 -28.20
CA GLN A 768 -12.68 19.52 -28.95
C GLN A 768 -11.19 19.46 -29.23
N GLU A 769 -10.84 19.44 -30.52
CA GLU A 769 -9.47 19.49 -31.00
C GLU A 769 -8.71 20.67 -30.36
N LEU A 770 -7.41 20.45 -30.12
CA LEU A 770 -6.50 21.53 -29.75
C LEU A 770 -6.64 22.65 -30.80
N PRO A 771 -6.85 23.92 -30.41
CA PRO A 771 -6.72 25.03 -31.35
C PRO A 771 -5.38 24.88 -32.08
N PRO A 772 -5.36 24.97 -33.42
CA PRO A 772 -4.16 24.67 -34.20
C PRO A 772 -3.02 25.55 -33.69
N LEU A 773 -1.96 24.91 -33.20
CA LEU A 773 -0.88 25.57 -32.48
C LEU A 773 -0.26 26.63 -33.38
N VAL A 774 -0.51 27.89 -33.05
CA VAL A 774 -0.02 29.02 -33.84
C VAL A 774 1.49 29.04 -33.70
N CYS A 775 2.21 29.03 -34.83
CA CYS A 775 3.66 29.14 -34.92
C CYS A 775 4.16 30.57 -34.55
N ASP A 776 3.61 31.15 -33.46
CA ASP A 776 4.02 32.44 -32.90
C ASP A 776 5.19 32.24 -31.95
N PHE A 777 6.38 32.31 -32.53
CA PHE A 777 7.64 32.18 -31.79
C PHE A 777 8.19 33.55 -31.32
N GLY A 778 7.40 34.63 -31.31
CA GLY A 778 7.89 35.95 -30.86
C GLY A 778 8.44 35.95 -29.43
N GLN A 779 7.95 35.02 -28.60
CA GLN A 779 8.43 34.76 -27.23
C GLN A 779 9.88 34.23 -27.18
N PHE A 780 10.36 33.60 -28.25
CA PHE A 780 11.68 32.96 -28.32
C PHE A 780 12.78 33.98 -28.60
N GLU A 781 12.48 35.06 -29.32
CA GLU A 781 13.44 36.12 -29.64
C GLU A 781 14.02 36.74 -28.34
N LEU A 782 13.21 36.86 -27.28
CA LEU A 782 13.61 37.35 -25.96
C LEU A 782 14.59 36.42 -25.21
N ILE A 783 14.60 35.11 -25.50
CA ILE A 783 15.56 34.17 -24.87
C ILE A 783 16.94 34.30 -25.51
N LEU A 784 17.01 34.68 -26.79
CA LEU A 784 18.27 34.88 -27.53
C LEU A 784 19.09 36.05 -26.97
N ASP A 785 18.40 37.09 -26.47
CA ASP A 785 19.01 38.28 -25.86
C ASP A 785 19.55 38.04 -24.44
N SER A 786 19.56 36.80 -23.95
CA SER A 786 20.13 36.40 -22.64
C SER A 786 19.48 37.12 -21.44
N VAL A 787 18.16 37.32 -21.50
CA VAL A 787 17.41 38.27 -20.65
C VAL A 787 17.43 37.94 -19.14
N PHE A 788 17.71 36.69 -18.73
CA PHE A 788 17.87 36.33 -17.31
C PHE A 788 19.22 36.76 -16.71
N MET A 789 20.18 37.20 -17.51
CA MET A 789 21.51 37.59 -17.03
C MET A 789 21.47 38.88 -16.20
N GLY A 790 21.69 38.74 -14.89
CA GLY A 790 21.66 39.83 -13.91
C GLY A 790 20.57 39.68 -12.84
N GLU A 791 19.64 38.76 -13.01
CA GLU A 791 18.74 38.27 -11.95
C GLU A 791 19.43 37.20 -11.08
N ASP A 792 18.93 36.98 -9.86
CA ASP A 792 19.38 35.88 -9.02
C ASP A 792 19.15 34.53 -9.72
N PHE A 793 20.14 33.63 -9.65
CA PHE A 793 20.18 32.37 -10.41
C PHE A 793 20.16 32.52 -11.95
N GLY A 794 20.41 33.72 -12.48
CA GLY A 794 20.23 34.06 -13.91
C GLY A 794 20.87 33.11 -14.93
N GLU A 795 22.07 32.58 -14.68
CA GLU A 795 22.70 31.59 -15.58
C GLU A 795 21.93 30.26 -15.64
N ALA A 796 21.41 29.80 -14.50
CA ALA A 796 20.63 28.56 -14.41
C ALA A 796 19.22 28.73 -14.98
N LEU A 797 18.61 29.90 -14.80
CA LEU A 797 17.32 30.27 -15.40
C LEU A 797 17.43 30.42 -16.93
N GLN A 798 18.50 31.08 -17.43
CA GLN A 798 18.80 31.17 -18.86
C GLN A 798 18.96 29.77 -19.47
N TRP A 799 19.76 28.90 -18.85
CA TRP A 799 19.97 27.52 -19.34
C TRP A 799 18.65 26.74 -19.43
N GLN A 800 17.79 26.86 -18.41
CA GLN A 800 16.47 26.22 -18.40
C GLN A 800 15.56 26.77 -19.52
N ALA A 801 15.50 28.08 -19.71
CA ALA A 801 14.72 28.70 -20.78
C ALA A 801 15.21 28.28 -22.17
N GLU A 802 16.52 28.22 -22.40
CA GLU A 802 17.11 27.71 -23.64
C GLU A 802 16.78 26.23 -23.88
N ALA A 803 16.86 25.39 -22.84
CA ALA A 803 16.57 23.97 -22.91
C ALA A 803 15.09 23.71 -23.24
N GLN A 804 14.18 24.46 -22.60
CA GLN A 804 12.75 24.47 -22.93
C GLN A 804 12.49 24.91 -24.37
N SER A 805 13.07 26.03 -24.81
CA SER A 805 12.92 26.50 -26.18
C SER A 805 13.43 25.49 -27.20
N TYR A 806 14.55 24.80 -26.92
CA TYR A 806 15.05 23.75 -27.80
C TYR A 806 14.08 22.56 -27.89
N ALA A 807 13.55 22.08 -26.76
CA ALA A 807 12.57 20.98 -26.72
C ALA A 807 11.27 21.33 -27.47
N ILE A 808 10.75 22.55 -27.27
CA ILE A 808 9.57 23.04 -27.99
C ILE A 808 9.83 23.08 -29.50
N LEU A 809 10.99 23.58 -29.95
CA LEU A 809 11.30 23.64 -31.39
C LEU A 809 11.38 22.25 -32.05
N ASN A 810 11.98 21.25 -31.38
CA ASN A 810 11.96 19.85 -31.86
C ASN A 810 10.51 19.30 -31.97
N SER A 811 9.61 19.74 -31.08
CA SER A 811 8.21 19.32 -31.08
C SER A 811 7.37 19.95 -32.21
N PHE A 812 7.89 20.96 -32.93
CA PHE A 812 7.18 21.73 -33.96
C PHE A 812 7.95 21.88 -35.29
N ASP A 813 8.67 20.81 -35.70
CA ASP A 813 9.40 20.70 -36.98
C ASP A 813 8.52 20.99 -38.22
N SER A 814 7.19 20.86 -38.10
CA SER A 814 6.21 21.17 -39.15
C SER A 814 5.91 22.66 -39.37
N CYS A 815 6.36 23.57 -38.49
CA CYS A 815 6.04 25.00 -38.60
C CYS A 815 6.66 25.71 -39.82
N GLY A 816 7.72 25.15 -40.43
CA GLY A 816 8.17 25.42 -41.80
C GLY A 816 8.75 26.81 -42.16
N ASN A 817 8.46 27.86 -41.39
CA ASN A 817 8.89 29.25 -41.64
C ASN A 817 9.37 29.94 -40.36
N TRP A 818 10.33 29.35 -39.65
CA TRP A 818 10.98 30.00 -38.51
C TRP A 818 11.78 31.25 -38.96
N HIS A 819 11.84 32.28 -38.12
CA HIS A 819 12.76 33.41 -38.33
C HIS A 819 14.22 32.93 -38.27
N SER A 820 15.14 33.61 -38.95
CA SER A 820 16.54 33.17 -39.08
C SER A 820 17.26 33.06 -37.74
N ASN A 821 16.97 33.94 -36.78
CA ASN A 821 17.50 33.89 -35.42
C ASN A 821 17.10 32.60 -34.65
N ILE A 822 15.87 32.11 -34.84
CA ILE A 822 15.38 30.85 -34.28
C ILE A 822 16.07 29.66 -34.95
N VAL A 823 16.25 29.72 -36.29
CA VAL A 823 17.00 28.70 -37.04
C VAL A 823 18.47 28.64 -36.60
N ASP A 824 19.11 29.80 -36.41
CA ASP A 824 20.50 29.91 -35.95
C ASP A 824 20.64 29.39 -34.50
N PHE A 825 19.70 29.73 -33.61
CA PHE A 825 19.62 29.17 -32.25
C PHE A 825 19.48 27.64 -32.26
N TYR A 826 18.54 27.10 -33.03
CA TYR A 826 18.29 25.66 -33.12
C TYR A 826 19.53 24.91 -33.63
N ASN A 827 20.16 25.44 -34.68
CA ASN A 827 21.41 24.89 -35.24
C ASN A 827 22.60 25.00 -34.27
N LEU A 828 22.66 26.06 -33.46
CA LEU A 828 23.70 26.25 -32.43
C LEU A 828 23.51 25.31 -31.23
N LYS A 829 22.27 25.11 -30.77
CA LYS A 829 21.97 24.27 -29.60
C LYS A 829 21.97 22.77 -29.91
N THR A 830 21.61 22.36 -31.14
CA THR A 830 21.61 20.95 -31.58
C THR A 830 22.91 20.18 -31.29
N PRO A 831 24.12 20.70 -31.60
CA PRO A 831 25.38 20.03 -31.27
C PRO A 831 25.87 20.28 -29.82
N SER A 832 25.27 21.23 -29.08
CA SER A 832 25.66 21.60 -27.71
C SER A 832 25.16 20.59 -26.66
N GLU A 833 25.54 20.77 -25.39
CA GLU A 833 25.05 19.93 -24.28
C GLU A 833 23.52 19.86 -24.21
N ILE A 834 22.80 20.94 -24.54
CA ILE A 834 21.33 20.98 -24.53
C ILE A 834 20.76 20.04 -25.60
N GLY A 835 21.27 20.08 -26.82
CA GLY A 835 20.86 19.19 -27.90
C GLY A 835 21.37 17.75 -27.78
N GLN A 836 22.34 17.50 -26.90
CA GLN A 836 22.78 16.16 -26.51
C GLN A 836 21.88 15.59 -25.40
N LEU A 837 21.64 16.36 -24.32
CA LEU A 837 20.76 15.98 -23.21
C LEU A 837 19.31 15.82 -23.65
N TYR A 838 18.80 16.68 -24.54
CA TYR A 838 17.47 16.52 -25.13
C TYR A 838 17.34 15.15 -25.81
N ARG A 839 18.38 14.71 -26.55
CA ARG A 839 18.41 13.38 -27.19
C ARG A 839 18.57 12.22 -26.21
N VAL A 840 19.10 12.43 -25.01
CA VAL A 840 19.06 11.42 -23.92
C VAL A 840 17.64 11.26 -23.41
N GLU A 841 16.96 12.37 -23.09
CA GLU A 841 15.58 12.35 -22.60
C GLU A 841 14.59 11.87 -23.67
N GLU A 842 14.77 12.28 -24.92
CA GLU A 842 13.96 11.82 -26.07
C GLU A 842 14.23 10.35 -26.41
N ARG A 843 15.47 9.85 -26.33
CA ARG A 843 15.76 8.42 -26.52
C ARG A 843 15.02 7.58 -25.49
N PHE A 844 15.10 7.97 -24.21
CA PHE A 844 14.37 7.33 -23.12
C PHE A 844 12.85 7.37 -23.37
N THR A 845 12.33 8.55 -23.71
CA THR A 845 10.88 8.81 -23.75
C THR A 845 10.21 8.36 -25.05
N ASN A 846 10.92 8.17 -26.17
CA ASN A 846 10.32 7.73 -27.43
C ASN A 846 10.73 6.32 -27.84
N GLN A 847 12.03 5.99 -27.79
CA GLN A 847 12.57 4.87 -28.58
C GLN A 847 12.61 3.52 -27.84
N GLY A 848 12.27 3.50 -26.56
CA GLY A 848 11.78 2.29 -25.90
C GLY A 848 10.30 1.99 -26.24
N LEU A 849 9.48 3.02 -26.50
CA LEU A 849 8.02 2.90 -26.49
C LEU A 849 7.43 2.29 -27.76
N GLU A 850 7.78 2.84 -28.93
CA GLU A 850 7.22 2.38 -30.21
C GLU A 850 7.51 0.89 -30.45
N ALA A 851 8.63 0.41 -29.91
CA ALA A 851 9.05 -0.98 -29.95
C ALA A 851 8.21 -1.90 -29.04
N ILE A 852 7.77 -1.43 -27.86
CA ILE A 852 6.94 -2.24 -26.94
C ILE A 852 5.45 -2.15 -27.21
N PHE A 853 4.94 -1.11 -27.90
CA PHE A 853 3.49 -0.91 -28.08
C PHE A 853 2.79 -2.10 -28.77
N THR A 854 3.44 -2.73 -29.75
CA THR A 854 2.90 -3.92 -30.44
C THR A 854 2.91 -5.16 -29.53
N PRO A 855 4.03 -5.54 -28.88
CA PRO A 855 4.03 -6.55 -27.81
C PRO A 855 3.00 -6.30 -26.70
N LEU A 856 2.85 -5.06 -26.22
CA LEU A 856 1.91 -4.70 -25.16
C LEU A 856 0.45 -4.92 -25.60
N THR A 857 0.09 -4.48 -26.81
CA THR A 857 -1.26 -4.70 -27.38
C THR A 857 -1.56 -6.20 -27.53
N ALA A 858 -0.55 -7.01 -27.85
CA ALA A 858 -0.69 -8.47 -27.89
C ALA A 858 -0.86 -9.07 -26.48
N LEU A 859 -0.13 -8.57 -25.48
CA LEU A 859 -0.24 -9.01 -24.08
C LEU A 859 -1.63 -8.72 -23.49
N GLU A 860 -2.17 -7.51 -23.73
CA GLU A 860 -3.55 -7.16 -23.38
C GLU A 860 -4.55 -8.05 -24.12
N GLY A 861 -4.33 -8.31 -25.41
CA GLY A 861 -5.14 -9.23 -26.22
C GLY A 861 -5.15 -10.67 -25.72
N LEU A 862 -4.06 -11.15 -25.12
CA LEU A 862 -3.96 -12.46 -24.47
C LEU A 862 -4.62 -12.48 -23.09
N SER A 863 -4.48 -11.42 -22.28
CA SER A 863 -5.18 -11.34 -20.98
C SER A 863 -6.69 -11.47 -21.18
N ASN A 864 -7.27 -10.63 -22.04
CA ASN A 864 -8.71 -10.64 -22.33
C ASN A 864 -9.23 -12.03 -22.79
N GLN A 865 -8.38 -12.85 -23.44
CA GLN A 865 -8.72 -14.23 -23.78
C GLN A 865 -8.64 -15.17 -22.56
N ILE A 866 -7.59 -15.07 -21.74
CA ILE A 866 -7.44 -15.82 -20.48
C ILE A 866 -8.60 -15.52 -19.52
N ASP A 867 -8.97 -14.26 -19.37
CA ASP A 867 -10.09 -13.81 -18.52
C ASP A 867 -11.44 -14.31 -19.07
N SER A 868 -11.66 -14.22 -20.38
CA SER A 868 -12.85 -14.78 -21.06
C SER A 868 -12.98 -16.30 -20.93
N LEU A 869 -11.87 -17.05 -20.91
CA LEU A 869 -11.86 -18.50 -20.65
C LEU A 869 -12.06 -18.82 -19.17
N SER A 870 -11.52 -18.00 -18.26
CA SER A 870 -11.68 -18.16 -16.81
C SER A 870 -13.13 -17.93 -16.36
N ALA A 871 -13.82 -16.96 -16.96
CA ALA A 871 -15.26 -16.74 -16.76
C ALA A 871 -16.10 -17.93 -17.25
N GLN A 872 -15.76 -18.52 -18.41
CA GLN A 872 -16.43 -19.73 -18.91
C GLN A 872 -16.22 -20.95 -17.99
N ILE A 873 -15.02 -21.12 -17.42
CA ILE A 873 -14.77 -22.16 -16.41
C ILE A 873 -15.70 -21.96 -15.21
N SER A 874 -15.81 -20.72 -14.71
CA SER A 874 -16.67 -20.38 -13.56
C SER A 874 -18.15 -20.70 -13.82
N THR A 875 -18.70 -20.33 -14.99
CA THR A 875 -20.08 -20.71 -15.36
C THR A 875 -20.28 -22.23 -15.46
N LEU A 876 -19.30 -22.96 -16.02
CA LEU A 876 -19.39 -24.43 -16.15
C LEU A 876 -19.30 -25.16 -14.80
N LEU A 877 -18.71 -24.53 -13.79
CA LEU A 877 -18.62 -25.03 -12.42
C LEU A 877 -19.95 -24.81 -11.66
N GLU A 878 -20.64 -23.68 -11.87
CA GLU A 878 -22.02 -23.49 -11.40
C GLU A 878 -23.00 -24.51 -12.02
N GLU A 879 -22.79 -24.89 -13.29
CA GLU A 879 -23.59 -25.93 -13.96
C GLU A 879 -23.23 -27.38 -13.55
N GLY A 880 -22.10 -27.58 -12.86
CA GLY A 880 -21.75 -28.80 -12.13
C GLY A 880 -21.58 -30.09 -12.95
N ASN A 881 -21.21 -30.01 -14.24
CA ASN A 881 -21.24 -31.17 -15.14
C ASN A 881 -20.24 -31.09 -16.32
N ALA A 882 -18.97 -30.73 -16.07
CA ALA A 882 -18.09 -30.23 -17.13
C ALA A 882 -16.58 -30.58 -17.05
N ASP A 883 -16.12 -31.47 -16.17
CA ASP A 883 -14.70 -31.69 -15.83
C ASP A 883 -13.75 -31.82 -17.03
N SER A 884 -14.13 -32.59 -18.05
CA SER A 884 -13.32 -32.76 -19.28
C SER A 884 -13.25 -31.51 -20.17
N LEU A 885 -14.25 -30.63 -20.11
CA LEU A 885 -14.27 -29.32 -20.76
C LEU A 885 -13.51 -28.27 -19.93
N ILE A 886 -13.66 -28.29 -18.60
CA ILE A 886 -12.86 -27.47 -17.68
C ILE A 886 -11.37 -27.75 -17.88
N THR A 887 -10.98 -29.03 -17.93
CA THR A 887 -9.62 -29.47 -18.25
C THR A 887 -9.15 -28.92 -19.61
N LEU A 888 -10.00 -28.92 -20.64
CA LEU A 888 -9.66 -28.38 -21.96
C LEU A 888 -9.45 -26.86 -21.94
N LEU A 889 -10.31 -26.12 -21.25
CA LEU A 889 -10.20 -24.66 -21.10
C LEU A 889 -8.97 -24.27 -20.27
N GLN A 890 -8.64 -25.03 -19.22
CA GLN A 890 -7.40 -24.87 -18.45
C GLN A 890 -6.16 -25.04 -19.34
N ASN A 891 -6.07 -26.11 -20.13
CA ASN A 891 -4.94 -26.31 -21.07
C ASN A 891 -4.83 -25.21 -22.14
N GLN A 892 -5.95 -24.55 -22.51
CA GLN A 892 -5.92 -23.37 -23.37
C GLN A 892 -5.39 -22.13 -22.63
N ILE A 893 -5.80 -21.91 -21.38
CA ILE A 893 -5.27 -20.86 -20.50
C ILE A 893 -3.76 -21.03 -20.31
N ASP A 894 -3.27 -22.22 -19.96
CA ASP A 894 -1.84 -22.54 -19.83
C ASP A 894 -1.04 -22.08 -21.08
N THR A 895 -1.59 -22.36 -22.26
CA THR A 895 -0.95 -22.08 -23.55
C THR A 895 -0.86 -20.58 -23.80
N LEU A 896 -1.95 -19.84 -23.55
CA LEU A 896 -2.01 -18.38 -23.68
C LEU A 896 -1.14 -17.68 -22.62
N GLN A 897 -1.00 -18.27 -21.42
CA GLN A 897 -0.12 -17.78 -20.36
C GLN A 897 1.36 -17.93 -20.72
N MET A 898 1.76 -19.05 -21.33
CA MET A 898 3.13 -19.21 -21.83
C MET A 898 3.45 -18.15 -22.91
N GLU A 899 2.53 -17.92 -23.86
CA GLU A 899 2.71 -16.87 -24.88
C GLU A 899 2.76 -15.46 -24.27
N ALA A 900 1.92 -15.18 -23.26
CA ALA A 900 1.94 -13.93 -22.52
C ALA A 900 3.27 -13.72 -21.75
N ASN A 901 3.83 -14.77 -21.17
CA ASN A 901 5.10 -14.73 -20.45
C ASN A 901 6.30 -14.50 -21.39
N ASP A 902 6.31 -15.15 -22.57
CA ASP A 902 7.33 -14.92 -23.61
C ASP A 902 7.25 -13.48 -24.16
N ILE A 903 6.05 -12.93 -24.32
CA ILE A 903 5.83 -11.54 -24.73
C ILE A 903 6.29 -10.56 -23.64
N ALA A 904 6.00 -10.82 -22.35
CA ALA A 904 6.48 -10.02 -21.24
C ALA A 904 8.03 -10.02 -21.16
N SER A 905 8.66 -11.19 -21.27
CA SER A 905 10.13 -11.31 -21.33
C SER A 905 10.73 -10.59 -22.55
N THR A 906 9.99 -10.49 -23.65
CA THR A 906 10.38 -9.73 -24.84
C THR A 906 10.27 -8.22 -24.60
N ILE A 907 9.24 -7.74 -23.89
CA ILE A 907 9.08 -6.34 -23.47
C ILE A 907 10.25 -5.92 -22.57
N ASP A 908 10.54 -6.69 -21.52
CA ASP A 908 11.68 -6.43 -20.62
C ASP A 908 13.01 -6.36 -21.37
N SER A 909 13.22 -7.28 -22.33
CA SER A 909 14.42 -7.31 -23.17
C SER A 909 14.55 -6.06 -24.07
N ILE A 910 13.44 -5.55 -24.61
CA ILE A 910 13.41 -4.31 -25.40
C ILE A 910 13.66 -3.09 -24.51
N LEU A 911 13.06 -3.04 -23.32
CA LEU A 911 13.25 -1.97 -22.33
C LEU A 911 14.72 -1.86 -21.90
N ILE A 912 15.34 -2.98 -21.50
CA ILE A 912 16.76 -3.03 -21.09
C ILE A 912 17.67 -2.57 -22.24
N ALA A 913 17.44 -3.05 -23.47
CA ALA A 913 18.22 -2.60 -24.63
C ALA A 913 18.01 -1.11 -24.96
N GLY A 914 16.80 -0.59 -24.74
CA GLY A 914 16.48 0.84 -24.82
C GLY A 914 17.26 1.67 -23.81
N VAL A 915 17.24 1.27 -22.54
CA VAL A 915 17.97 1.94 -21.45
C VAL A 915 19.48 1.87 -21.67
N ASP A 916 20.06 0.71 -22.01
CA ASP A 916 21.50 0.56 -22.31
C ASP A 916 21.93 1.49 -23.45
N SER A 917 21.14 1.58 -24.53
CA SER A 917 21.43 2.51 -25.62
C SER A 917 21.35 3.98 -25.21
N THR A 918 20.58 4.30 -24.16
CA THR A 918 20.40 5.65 -23.63
C THR A 918 21.51 6.03 -22.65
N ILE A 919 22.01 5.08 -21.85
CA ILE A 919 23.19 5.26 -20.99
C ILE A 919 24.40 5.67 -21.84
N ILE A 920 24.63 4.99 -22.97
CA ILE A 920 25.72 5.31 -23.92
C ILE A 920 25.57 6.74 -24.49
N LEU A 921 24.33 7.19 -24.78
CA LEU A 921 24.12 8.59 -25.20
C LEU A 921 24.41 9.58 -24.05
N ASN A 922 24.05 9.25 -22.81
CA ASN A 922 24.33 10.09 -21.65
C ASN A 922 25.83 10.16 -21.34
N GLU A 923 26.57 9.05 -21.47
CA GLU A 923 28.04 9.02 -21.39
C GLU A 923 28.70 9.97 -22.40
N LEU A 924 28.17 10.03 -23.63
CA LEU A 924 28.67 10.89 -24.70
C LEU A 924 28.36 12.39 -24.52
N VAL A 925 27.46 12.78 -23.60
CA VAL A 925 27.19 14.20 -23.29
C VAL A 925 28.47 14.88 -22.77
N VAL A 926 28.90 15.96 -23.42
CA VAL A 926 30.01 16.81 -22.95
C VAL A 926 29.42 18.09 -22.35
N PRO A 927 29.23 18.18 -21.01
CA PRO A 927 28.63 19.35 -20.41
C PRO A 927 29.55 20.56 -20.46
N SER A 928 28.97 21.72 -20.76
CA SER A 928 29.59 23.05 -20.79
C SER A 928 29.17 23.93 -19.63
N THR A 929 28.08 23.59 -18.92
CA THR A 929 27.56 24.35 -17.77
C THR A 929 27.36 23.46 -16.54
N ILE A 930 27.21 24.09 -15.37
CA ILE A 930 26.87 23.42 -14.12
C ILE A 930 25.51 22.73 -14.23
N SER A 931 24.53 23.37 -14.87
CA SER A 931 23.18 22.81 -15.11
C SER A 931 23.22 21.54 -15.94
N GLY A 932 23.93 21.55 -17.08
CA GLY A 932 24.09 20.36 -17.93
C GLY A 932 24.90 19.25 -17.25
N ALA A 933 25.92 19.60 -16.47
CA ALA A 933 26.69 18.62 -15.69
C ALA A 933 25.85 17.94 -14.59
N ARG A 934 25.04 18.71 -13.85
CA ARG A 934 24.09 18.20 -12.85
C ARG A 934 23.06 17.28 -13.50
N LEU A 935 22.47 17.70 -14.62
CA LEU A 935 21.45 16.89 -15.29
C LEU A 935 22.03 15.60 -15.88
N LYS A 936 23.23 15.62 -16.50
CA LYS A 936 23.93 14.40 -16.93
C LYS A 936 24.11 13.41 -15.78
N ALA A 937 24.57 13.88 -14.60
CA ALA A 937 24.82 13.02 -13.44
C ALA A 937 23.52 12.41 -12.88
N ILE A 938 22.44 13.19 -12.79
CA ILE A 938 21.14 12.67 -12.36
C ILE A 938 20.53 11.72 -13.40
N ASN A 939 20.69 11.99 -14.70
CA ASN A 939 20.29 11.08 -15.77
C ASN A 939 21.03 9.74 -15.70
N GLU A 940 22.30 9.74 -15.28
CA GLU A 940 23.07 8.50 -15.08
C GLU A 940 22.47 7.64 -13.96
N VAL A 941 22.19 8.24 -12.79
CA VAL A 941 21.53 7.54 -11.66
C VAL A 941 20.12 7.07 -12.03
N TYR A 942 19.34 7.93 -12.71
CA TYR A 942 17.98 7.64 -13.17
C TYR A 942 17.96 6.45 -14.14
N LEU A 943 18.82 6.46 -15.16
CA LEU A 943 18.92 5.37 -16.14
C LEU A 943 19.43 4.07 -15.49
N GLN A 944 20.37 4.15 -14.54
CA GLN A 944 20.80 2.97 -13.77
C GLN A 944 19.65 2.34 -12.98
N TYR A 945 18.82 3.15 -12.31
CA TYR A 945 17.65 2.67 -11.57
C TYR A 945 16.66 1.92 -12.48
N PHE A 946 16.31 2.47 -13.64
CA PHE A 946 15.43 1.77 -14.60
C PHE A 946 16.08 0.57 -15.29
N ARG A 947 17.41 0.56 -15.42
CA ARG A 947 18.14 -0.61 -15.93
C ARG A 947 18.05 -1.79 -14.98
N ASP A 948 18.22 -1.54 -13.68
CA ASP A 948 18.47 -2.58 -12.69
C ASP A 948 17.22 -3.22 -12.07
N HIS A 949 16.02 -2.71 -12.38
CA HIS A 949 14.70 -3.33 -12.14
C HIS A 949 14.46 -3.77 -10.67
N ASP A 950 14.04 -2.82 -9.83
CA ASP A 950 13.71 -2.98 -8.40
C ASP A 950 14.90 -3.30 -7.47
N LYS A 951 16.13 -2.97 -7.86
CA LYS A 951 17.26 -2.90 -6.91
C LYS A 951 17.29 -1.55 -6.20
N GLU A 952 17.59 -1.57 -4.90
CA GLU A 952 17.81 -0.36 -4.11
C GLU A 952 18.80 0.60 -4.79
N ILE A 953 18.49 1.90 -4.83
CA ILE A 953 19.47 2.91 -5.27
C ILE A 953 20.66 2.86 -4.31
N ILE A 954 21.81 2.42 -4.83
CA ILE A 954 23.02 2.22 -4.03
C ILE A 954 23.41 3.48 -3.25
N VAL A 955 23.95 3.30 -2.04
CA VAL A 955 24.27 4.39 -1.10
C VAL A 955 25.14 5.50 -1.70
N GLU A 956 26.00 5.16 -2.67
CA GLU A 956 26.85 6.13 -3.38
C GLU A 956 26.03 7.05 -4.30
N ASN A 957 24.99 6.52 -4.95
CA ASN A 957 24.04 7.31 -5.73
C ASN A 957 23.17 8.19 -4.83
N ILE A 958 22.75 7.72 -3.64
CA ILE A 958 21.98 8.54 -2.67
C ILE A 958 22.75 9.82 -2.29
N LEU A 959 24.08 9.77 -2.14
CA LEU A 959 24.88 10.98 -1.86
C LEU A 959 24.88 11.99 -3.02
N VAL A 960 24.88 11.51 -4.27
CA VAL A 960 24.75 12.37 -5.46
C VAL A 960 23.36 13.00 -5.50
N LEU A 961 22.31 12.20 -5.27
CA LEU A 961 20.93 12.67 -5.22
C LEU A 961 20.73 13.72 -4.12
N ASP A 962 21.08 13.42 -2.87
CA ASP A 962 20.97 14.35 -1.74
C ASP A 962 21.70 15.67 -2.04
N SER A 963 22.86 15.64 -2.69
CA SER A 963 23.64 16.85 -3.03
C SER A 963 23.01 17.77 -4.08
N ILE A 964 22.12 17.24 -4.93
CA ILE A 964 21.45 18.00 -6.01
C ILE A 964 19.98 18.30 -5.65
N ALA A 965 19.34 17.45 -4.85
CA ALA A 965 17.98 17.62 -4.36
C ALA A 965 17.85 18.77 -3.34
N ASN A 966 18.87 18.98 -2.49
CA ASN A 966 18.94 20.07 -1.51
C ASN A 966 19.31 21.45 -2.11
N LEU A 967 19.43 21.57 -3.44
CA LEU A 967 19.59 22.86 -4.10
C LEU A 967 18.23 23.58 -4.22
N CYS A 968 18.27 24.90 -4.38
CA CYS A 968 17.13 25.69 -4.83
C CYS A 968 16.70 25.24 -6.24
N ILE A 969 15.39 25.11 -6.49
CA ILE A 969 14.86 24.75 -7.83
C ILE A 969 15.28 25.73 -8.93
N LYS A 970 15.50 27.01 -8.62
CA LYS A 970 15.99 28.00 -9.60
C LYS A 970 17.46 27.79 -9.97
N GLU A 971 18.27 27.21 -9.08
CA GLU A 971 19.70 26.96 -9.26
C GLU A 971 20.00 25.60 -9.93
N GLY A 972 19.25 24.56 -9.56
CA GLY A 972 19.46 23.19 -10.06
C GLY A 972 18.43 22.69 -11.06
N GLY A 973 17.27 23.37 -11.18
CA GLY A 973 16.23 23.11 -12.17
C GLY A 973 15.77 21.66 -12.22
N TYR A 974 15.61 21.14 -13.44
CA TYR A 974 15.25 19.75 -13.73
C TYR A 974 16.12 18.71 -13.01
N ALA A 975 17.41 18.97 -12.83
CA ALA A 975 18.29 18.04 -12.12
C ALA A 975 17.90 17.93 -10.64
N THR A 976 17.57 19.04 -9.99
CA THR A 976 17.05 19.06 -8.62
C THR A 976 15.68 18.38 -8.53
N LEU A 977 14.75 18.68 -9.44
CA LEU A 977 13.42 18.07 -9.42
C LEU A 977 13.48 16.54 -9.64
N ARG A 978 14.31 16.07 -10.58
CA ARG A 978 14.57 14.62 -10.81
C ARG A 978 15.30 13.97 -9.63
N ALA A 979 16.25 14.68 -8.99
CA ALA A 979 16.93 14.18 -7.79
C ALA A 979 15.97 14.01 -6.60
N ARG A 980 15.11 15.01 -6.34
CA ARG A 980 14.10 14.96 -5.27
C ARG A 980 13.15 13.78 -5.44
N PHE A 981 12.73 13.49 -6.67
CA PHE A 981 11.92 12.33 -7.00
C PHE A 981 12.64 10.99 -6.76
N LEU A 982 13.87 10.82 -7.25
CA LEU A 982 14.63 9.58 -7.04
C LEU A 982 14.87 9.29 -5.55
N ILE A 983 14.82 10.31 -4.68
CA ILE A 983 14.84 10.11 -3.23
C ILE A 983 13.44 9.77 -2.68
N ASP A 984 12.37 10.41 -3.16
CA ASP A 984 10.96 10.06 -2.84
C ASP A 984 10.62 8.60 -3.20
N LEU A 985 11.31 7.99 -4.17
CA LEU A 985 11.22 6.55 -4.47
C LEU A 985 11.85 5.62 -3.40
N VAL A 986 12.77 6.13 -2.58
CA VAL A 986 13.66 5.30 -1.72
C VAL A 986 13.59 5.70 -0.24
N ARG A 987 13.10 6.90 0.10
CA ARG A 987 13.11 7.46 1.46
C ARG A 987 11.86 8.32 1.70
N GLU A 988 10.99 7.89 2.61
CA GLU A 988 9.73 8.58 3.00
C GLU A 988 9.92 9.94 3.75
N GLU A 989 11.06 10.63 3.65
CA GLU A 989 11.49 11.64 4.64
C GLU A 989 11.79 13.09 4.19
N PRO A 990 12.31 13.40 2.98
CA PRO A 990 12.83 14.74 2.71
C PRO A 990 11.74 15.70 2.19
N GLU A 991 11.27 16.56 3.08
CA GLU A 991 10.55 17.78 2.73
C GLU A 991 11.54 18.86 2.28
N TYR A 992 11.33 19.41 1.08
CA TYR A 992 12.15 20.48 0.52
C TYR A 992 11.41 21.82 0.62
N ASP A 993 11.87 22.67 1.56
CA ASP A 993 11.39 24.04 1.71
C ASP A 993 12.10 24.93 0.67
N ASP A 994 11.47 25.15 -0.48
CA ASP A 994 12.03 25.99 -1.55
C ASP A 994 12.05 27.48 -1.18
N ASP A 995 11.14 27.95 -0.34
CA ASP A 995 11.14 29.34 0.14
C ASP A 995 12.37 29.60 1.02
N ILE A 996 12.76 28.67 1.89
CA ILE A 996 14.06 28.74 2.59
C ILE A 996 15.22 28.51 1.62
N SER A 997 15.15 27.48 0.77
CA SER A 997 16.30 27.06 -0.06
C SER A 997 16.68 28.09 -1.12
N CYS A 998 15.72 28.85 -1.66
CA CYS A 998 15.96 29.87 -2.68
C CYS A 998 16.15 31.30 -2.14
N ASN A 999 15.72 31.61 -0.91
CA ASN A 999 15.95 32.93 -0.30
C ASN A 999 17.23 33.01 0.57
N LEU A 1000 18.03 31.95 0.63
CA LEU A 1000 19.35 31.97 1.27
C LEU A 1000 20.42 32.50 0.29
N PRO A 1001 21.14 33.60 0.62
CA PRO A 1001 22.04 34.28 -0.33
C PRO A 1001 23.37 33.56 -0.60
N GLU A 1002 23.61 32.45 0.07
CA GLU A 1002 24.57 31.42 -0.32
C GLU A 1002 23.87 30.06 -0.14
N PRO A 1003 24.13 29.04 -0.97
CA PRO A 1003 23.58 27.71 -0.76
C PRO A 1003 23.98 27.17 0.62
N LEU A 1004 23.15 26.30 1.19
CA LEU A 1004 23.52 25.49 2.35
C LEU A 1004 24.52 24.39 1.97
N ILE A 1005 25.70 24.82 1.49
CA ILE A 1005 26.94 24.34 2.09
C ILE A 1005 26.67 24.29 3.59
N LEU A 1006 26.92 23.15 4.21
CA LEU A 1006 27.00 23.03 5.67
C LEU A 1006 28.20 23.85 6.13
N SER A 1007 28.01 25.17 6.14
CA SER A 1007 28.91 26.14 6.73
C SER A 1007 29.19 25.64 8.14
N ASN A 1008 30.41 25.86 8.59
CA ASN A 1008 30.75 25.57 9.98
C ASN A 1008 30.04 26.62 10.86
N LYS A 1009 28.72 26.45 11.05
CA LYS A 1009 28.06 26.61 12.36
C LYS A 1009 29.04 26.00 13.33
N THR A 1010 29.87 26.84 13.93
CA THR A 1010 30.93 26.41 14.84
C THR A 1010 30.22 25.64 15.92
N VAL A 1011 30.32 24.31 15.87
CA VAL A 1011 29.54 23.41 16.73
C VAL A 1011 29.91 23.84 18.14
N LYS A 1012 28.99 24.56 18.80
CA LYS A 1012 29.15 24.90 20.22
C LYS A 1012 29.36 23.56 20.88
N SER A 1013 30.58 23.32 21.36
CA SER A 1013 31.02 22.00 21.84
C SER A 1013 29.92 21.50 22.75
N ASP A 1014 29.20 20.46 22.34
CA ASP A 1014 27.94 20.11 22.98
C ASP A 1014 28.27 19.46 24.33
N GLU A 1015 28.42 20.27 25.38
CA GLU A 1015 29.14 19.88 26.61
C GLU A 1015 28.45 18.73 27.36
N ARG A 1016 27.20 18.45 26.98
CA ARG A 1016 26.35 17.31 27.38
C ARG A 1016 27.08 15.97 27.46
N PHE A 1017 28.09 15.71 26.62
CA PHE A 1017 28.94 14.52 26.80
C PHE A 1017 30.40 14.69 26.39
N ILE A 1018 31.26 13.80 26.90
CA ILE A 1018 32.70 13.75 26.61
C ILE A 1018 33.06 12.32 26.17
N ILE A 1019 33.86 12.21 25.10
CA ILE A 1019 34.50 10.97 24.64
C ILE A 1019 35.95 10.96 25.16
N TYR A 1020 36.37 9.93 25.88
CA TYR A 1020 37.74 9.80 26.36
C TYR A 1020 38.21 8.33 26.47
N PRO A 1021 39.44 7.98 26.04
CA PRO A 1021 40.41 8.83 25.34
C PRO A 1021 39.95 9.16 23.91
N ASN A 1022 40.45 10.28 23.37
CA ASN A 1022 40.22 10.70 22.00
C ASN A 1022 41.44 11.52 21.53
N PRO A 1023 42.33 10.99 20.66
CA PRO A 1023 42.24 9.70 19.96
C PRO A 1023 42.17 8.46 20.86
N SER A 1024 41.60 7.38 20.34
CA SER A 1024 41.41 6.08 20.98
C SER A 1024 42.05 4.95 20.16
N SER A 1025 42.42 3.85 20.81
CA SER A 1025 42.88 2.61 20.16
C SER A 1025 41.72 1.67 19.75
N GLY A 1026 40.47 2.12 19.85
CA GLY A 1026 39.26 1.31 19.66
C GLY A 1026 38.42 1.12 20.94
N VAL A 1027 38.93 1.52 22.10
CA VAL A 1027 38.20 1.54 23.38
C VAL A 1027 38.06 2.99 23.86
N PHE A 1028 36.84 3.44 24.14
CA PHE A 1028 36.56 4.78 24.65
C PHE A 1028 35.36 4.81 25.60
N CYS A 1029 35.43 5.67 26.61
CA CYS A 1029 34.30 5.96 27.51
C CYS A 1029 33.46 7.12 26.96
N VAL A 1030 32.14 6.97 26.98
CA VAL A 1030 31.17 8.06 26.87
C VAL A 1030 30.76 8.48 28.28
N LYS A 1031 31.14 9.70 28.68
CA LYS A 1031 30.72 10.32 29.94
C LYS A 1031 29.65 11.37 29.66
N ASN A 1032 28.44 11.18 30.19
CA ASN A 1032 27.42 12.22 30.23
C ASN A 1032 27.78 13.29 31.28
N ALA A 1033 27.61 14.57 30.95
CA ALA A 1033 27.84 15.71 31.83
C ALA A 1033 26.54 16.24 32.48
N GLU A 1034 25.39 16.12 31.82
CA GLU A 1034 24.08 16.63 32.26
C GLU A 1034 23.23 15.59 33.01
N GLN A 1035 23.72 14.36 33.15
CA GLN A 1035 23.02 13.23 33.80
C GLN A 1035 21.71 12.80 33.12
N THR A 1036 21.43 13.30 31.91
CA THR A 1036 20.35 12.77 31.06
C THR A 1036 20.53 11.27 30.81
N GLU A 1037 19.43 10.55 30.67
CA GLU A 1037 19.47 9.16 30.27
C GLU A 1037 19.95 9.07 28.82
N ILE A 1038 21.06 8.35 28.57
CA ILE A 1038 21.46 7.98 27.21
C ILE A 1038 20.65 6.74 26.86
N SER A 1039 19.82 6.84 25.82
CA SER A 1039 19.03 5.71 25.32
C SER A 1039 19.86 4.84 24.38
N ASN A 1040 20.61 5.42 23.42
CA ASN A 1040 21.44 4.63 22.51
C ASN A 1040 22.75 5.34 22.14
N VAL A 1041 23.82 4.56 21.97
CA VAL A 1041 25.15 5.02 21.51
C VAL A 1041 25.47 4.37 20.16
N ILE A 1042 25.38 5.17 19.10
CA ILE A 1042 25.62 4.73 17.72
C ILE A 1042 26.99 5.24 17.26
N VAL A 1043 27.85 4.35 16.77
CA VAL A 1043 29.14 4.72 16.18
C VAL A 1043 29.02 4.68 14.65
N LEU A 1044 29.29 5.81 14.01
CA LEU A 1044 29.23 6.04 12.56
C LEU A 1044 30.63 6.26 11.99
N ASP A 1045 30.90 5.84 10.75
CA ASP A 1045 32.06 6.36 10.01
C ASP A 1045 31.78 7.74 9.40
N MET A 1046 32.75 8.26 8.64
CA MET A 1046 32.62 9.53 7.92
C MET A 1046 31.60 9.52 6.75
N HIS A 1047 30.99 8.37 6.44
CA HIS A 1047 29.92 8.21 5.44
C HIS A 1047 28.57 7.88 6.09
N GLY A 1048 28.47 7.91 7.43
CA GLY A 1048 27.25 7.59 8.17
C GLY A 1048 26.97 6.08 8.36
N ARG A 1049 27.90 5.18 8.00
CA ARG A 1049 27.71 3.74 8.17
C ARG A 1049 27.82 3.35 9.65
N VAL A 1050 26.82 2.65 10.18
CA VAL A 1050 26.79 2.19 11.58
C VAL A 1050 27.77 1.03 11.78
N TYR A 1051 28.72 1.20 12.69
CA TYR A 1051 29.69 0.19 13.11
C TYR A 1051 29.35 -0.48 14.46
N ASN A 1052 28.59 0.19 15.33
CA ASN A 1052 28.09 -0.37 16.58
C ASN A 1052 26.88 0.43 17.11
N SER A 1053 26.02 -0.23 17.88
CA SER A 1053 24.87 0.34 18.59
C SER A 1053 24.80 -0.30 19.98
N LEU A 1054 24.87 0.48 21.05
CA LEU A 1054 24.96 -0.02 22.43
C LEU A 1054 24.00 0.71 23.37
N PHE A 1055 23.44 -0.06 24.31
CA PHE A 1055 22.36 0.33 25.23
C PHE A 1055 22.78 -0.06 26.67
N ASP A 1056 23.33 0.88 27.43
CA ASP A 1056 23.47 0.79 28.90
C ASP A 1056 23.70 2.20 29.49
N HIS A 1057 23.30 2.41 30.75
CA HIS A 1057 23.07 3.75 31.28
C HIS A 1057 24.20 4.28 32.20
N HIS A 1058 24.48 5.58 32.03
CA HIS A 1058 25.31 6.48 32.86
C HIS A 1058 26.84 6.52 32.65
N ASN A 1059 27.56 5.44 32.33
CA ASN A 1059 28.96 5.52 31.83
C ASN A 1059 29.28 4.33 30.93
N LEU A 1060 29.33 4.54 29.61
CA LEU A 1060 29.50 3.44 28.65
C LEU A 1060 30.96 3.34 28.18
N GLU A 1061 31.64 2.23 28.51
CA GLU A 1061 32.89 1.83 27.87
C GLU A 1061 32.57 1.14 26.53
N VAL A 1062 32.73 1.87 25.43
CA VAL A 1062 32.54 1.36 24.08
C VAL A 1062 33.85 0.73 23.60
N ASN A 1063 33.83 -0.58 23.39
CA ASN A 1063 34.90 -1.32 22.72
C ASN A 1063 34.46 -1.67 21.29
N VAL A 1064 35.19 -1.16 20.30
CA VAL A 1064 34.89 -1.33 18.87
C VAL A 1064 36.15 -1.63 18.06
N SER A 1065 36.10 -2.70 17.26
CA SER A 1065 37.20 -3.17 16.41
C SER A 1065 37.37 -2.34 15.13
N LEU A 1066 37.45 -1.01 15.27
CA LEU A 1066 37.58 -0.07 14.15
C LEU A 1066 39.00 -0.07 13.54
N LEU A 1067 39.10 0.42 12.31
CA LEU A 1067 40.36 0.76 11.66
C LEU A 1067 40.84 2.15 12.11
N PRO A 1068 42.13 2.52 11.93
CA PRO A 1068 42.57 3.91 12.09
C PRO A 1068 41.76 4.85 11.18
N GLY A 1069 41.18 5.92 11.72
CA GLY A 1069 40.24 6.75 10.97
C GLY A 1069 39.47 7.77 11.79
N CYS A 1070 38.57 8.49 11.11
CA CYS A 1070 37.66 9.48 11.69
C CYS A 1070 36.23 8.92 11.73
N TYR A 1071 35.64 8.93 12.91
CA TYR A 1071 34.31 8.39 13.20
C TYR A 1071 33.47 9.44 13.95
N PHE A 1072 32.17 9.23 14.03
CA PHE A 1072 31.24 10.05 14.80
C PHE A 1072 30.46 9.16 15.78
N VAL A 1073 30.44 9.53 17.05
CA VAL A 1073 29.58 8.89 18.06
C VAL A 1073 28.33 9.75 18.21
N LYS A 1074 27.18 9.21 17.82
CA LYS A 1074 25.85 9.81 17.93
C LYS A 1074 25.17 9.21 19.15
N LEU A 1075 24.89 10.03 20.15
CA LEU A 1075 24.04 9.68 21.29
C LEU A 1075 22.59 10.05 20.97
N LEU A 1076 21.68 9.15 21.29
CA LEU A 1076 20.28 9.47 21.54
C LEU A 1076 20.09 9.51 23.06
N PHE A 1077 19.26 10.43 23.53
CA PHE A 1077 18.87 10.55 24.93
C PHE A 1077 17.41 10.12 25.14
N GLY A 1078 17.02 9.87 26.39
CA GLY A 1078 15.65 9.46 26.75
C GLY A 1078 14.59 10.55 26.51
N ASP A 1079 14.99 11.81 26.37
CA ASP A 1079 14.13 12.93 25.97
C ASP A 1079 13.93 13.04 24.44
N GLY A 1080 14.46 12.08 23.67
CA GLY A 1080 14.44 12.09 22.20
C GLY A 1080 15.46 13.05 21.57
N SER A 1081 16.22 13.82 22.36
CA SER A 1081 17.27 14.68 21.83
C SER A 1081 18.48 13.87 21.36
N VAL A 1082 19.29 14.48 20.49
CA VAL A 1082 20.44 13.85 19.85
C VAL A 1082 21.67 14.72 20.07
N SER A 1083 22.85 14.11 20.20
CA SER A 1083 24.14 14.81 20.17
C SER A 1083 25.21 13.96 19.49
N THR A 1084 26.13 14.59 18.75
CA THR A 1084 27.15 13.88 17.97
C THR A 1084 28.54 14.47 18.20
N LYS A 1085 29.55 13.62 18.44
CA LYS A 1085 30.95 14.04 18.58
C LYS A 1085 31.92 13.17 17.78
N LYS A 1086 32.95 13.81 17.24
CA LYS A 1086 34.04 13.17 16.50
C LYS A 1086 34.90 12.30 17.41
N LEU A 1087 35.12 11.06 16.98
CA LEU A 1087 36.05 10.08 17.53
C LEU A 1087 37.19 9.87 16.54
N ILE A 1088 38.44 9.90 17.01
CA ILE A 1088 39.61 9.58 16.20
C ILE A 1088 40.14 8.22 16.66
N ILE A 1089 40.25 7.26 15.75
CA ILE A 1089 40.91 5.98 16.01
C ILE A 1089 42.34 6.02 15.50
N ASN A 1090 43.29 5.69 16.38
CA ASN A 1090 44.71 5.62 16.08
C ASN A 1090 45.27 4.40 16.82
N LYS A 1091 45.59 3.33 16.08
CA LYS A 1091 46.14 2.06 16.57
C LYS A 1091 47.63 1.96 16.24
#